data_AF-A0AAW3YTK9-F1
#
_entry.id   AF-A0AAW3YTK9-F1
#
_cell.length_a   1.000
_cell.length_b   1.000
_cell.length_c   1.000
_cell.angle_alpha   90.00
_cell.angle_beta   90.00
_cell.angle_gamma   90.00
#
_symmetry.space_group_name_H-M   'P 1'
#
loop_
_entity.id
_entity.type
_entity.pdbx_description
1 polymer ?
#
loop_
_entity_poly.entity_id
_entity_poly.type
_entity_poly.pdbx_seq_one_letter_code
_entity_poly.pdbx_strand_id
1 'polypeptide(L)'
;MNQRLSVNSSAHQSKAYLLTENLSYLQALDTELKVVKAGRTVSLQLSDKSMAEPVSVLGSLPAITAASLGDAGFMADYGVNYAYYAGAMANGIHSEEMVIALGKQRILGIFGSGGLRTERISGAIARIRQALPGGPFGINLLHNPAHPEWEMACVRLCMENQVRVIEASAYINLSPALVYYRVSGLEQHPDGTILRHNRLIAKVSRREVAQHFLRPAPENMLQKLLAERLITAEQANLARQVPMADDITVEGDSGGHTDQGVLVCIFRSVVQLRDEIAGEADYPCHIRVGAAGGLGTPHAILSAFALGAAYVVTGSVNQCCVEAGTSNVVKKMLGQAQISDVTTAPSADMFELGAKVQVLKQGSMYAVRAQKLYNLYKQHDSLDALSGQDIALLEKQIFHKSLAEIWQETIDYFHAMNQPEIITKAETQPKKKMALIFQWYLGQSSRWAIAGDPARNTDYQIWCGAAMGAMNEWLKGTPLEAVENRHVSDIAHLLMNGAAYLTRLSLLELLNVAIPDQAKRHVPFSFQLNNFQSNSSQSNSSQLNNDELSEMSAQKSQVRSKEAMDFSTKLCLDNSKDFYKKCWNVMPGGTHYNFGDPERPLVIPFNRGLNSRVWDLDGNEHLDLFCKFGALLVGHHNEEYNNSLIDYMSKVTSVDTCDLEVGVCETMLKHIPCAEMVRFCLSGTEAIQNALRLARAFTGKNRFIRFHGHYHGNADNIMGWRKKQDLTYPVPEQFKGDLLDTLGRDPNVLVDQSFILPWNDIDILTSTIERYQNEIAAVLMEPLCINGGGIFPVDGYLEQAKALCEKYNVVLIFDEVITGVRLGLGGAQKLLGVTPHLATFGKALGGGSLPISAIAGRRDIMDLYTRGKVIHAGTFNGYPLGLAAIQTTFNMIEKDPGCYDRMGDIMRQISNVFVKAAEAVDLPLVIQGMPTALVYHSQSTPVTSSEGYSDKVKFCDIIIREISKRYGIQFSPLSRIYSNLLMSQDDVRFFEERIFDAMENARKVIDITLKGEFTK
;
A
#
# COMPACT_ATOMS: atom_id res chain seq x y z
N MET A 1 2.86 17.37 -59.16
CA MET A 1 1.65 16.60 -59.51
C MET A 1 0.66 16.83 -58.38
N ASN A 2 -0.41 17.58 -58.67
CA ASN A 2 -1.42 18.02 -57.72
C ASN A 2 -2.35 16.87 -57.30
N GLN A 3 -2.57 16.66 -56.00
CA GLN A 3 -3.90 16.60 -55.34
C GLN A 3 -3.87 15.95 -53.94
N ARG A 4 -4.48 16.68 -52.98
CA ARG A 4 -5.17 16.25 -51.76
C ARG A 4 -4.37 15.51 -50.66
N LEU A 5 -4.13 16.22 -49.56
CA LEU A 5 -4.82 16.00 -48.27
C LEU A 5 -4.56 17.20 -47.34
N SER A 6 -5.54 18.09 -47.24
CA SER A 6 -5.66 19.06 -46.16
C SER A 6 -6.40 18.39 -45.01
N VAL A 7 -5.77 18.24 -43.83
CA VAL A 7 -6.49 17.98 -42.59
C VAL A 7 -6.05 18.98 -41.52
N ASN A 8 -7.01 19.83 -41.20
CA ASN A 8 -7.11 20.83 -40.16
C ASN A 8 -6.23 20.67 -38.92
N SER A 9 -5.44 21.71 -38.66
CA SER A 9 -5.11 22.18 -37.33
C SER A 9 -6.35 22.82 -36.66
N SER A 10 -7.03 22.10 -35.75
CA SER A 10 -7.91 22.74 -34.76
C SER A 10 -8.06 21.90 -33.47
N ALA A 11 -7.51 22.45 -32.38
CA ALA A 11 -7.88 22.30 -30.97
C ALA A 11 -8.72 21.06 -30.53
N HIS A 12 -8.06 20.12 -29.86
CA HIS A 12 -8.72 19.27 -28.85
C HIS A 12 -8.44 19.83 -27.44
N GLN A 13 -9.01 21.01 -27.15
CA GLN A 13 -9.47 21.29 -25.78
C GLN A 13 -10.70 20.41 -25.54
N SER A 14 -10.75 19.71 -24.40
CA SER A 14 -11.89 18.87 -24.05
C SER A 14 -13.20 19.67 -24.16
N LYS A 15 -14.20 19.12 -24.86
CA LYS A 15 -15.51 19.75 -25.09
C LYS A 15 -16.42 19.55 -23.86
N ALA A 16 -15.92 19.70 -22.64
CA ALA A 16 -16.74 19.61 -21.44
C ALA A 16 -17.48 20.94 -21.19
N TYR A 17 -18.75 20.87 -20.79
CA TYR A 17 -19.50 22.06 -20.41
C TYR A 17 -19.23 22.41 -18.95
N LEU A 18 -18.97 23.66 -18.63
CA LEU A 18 -18.66 24.06 -17.25
C LEU A 18 -19.94 24.34 -16.47
N LEU A 19 -20.13 23.69 -15.32
CA LEU A 19 -21.20 24.04 -14.38
C LEU A 19 -20.82 25.34 -13.64
N THR A 20 -21.48 26.45 -13.96
CA THR A 20 -21.09 27.79 -13.47
C THR A 20 -22.10 28.45 -12.54
N GLU A 21 -23.35 27.98 -12.52
CA GLU A 21 -24.44 28.63 -11.77
C GLU A 21 -25.32 27.62 -11.03
N ASN A 22 -25.95 28.09 -9.94
CA ASN A 22 -26.94 27.36 -9.15
C ASN A 22 -26.46 26.01 -8.57
N LEU A 23 -25.19 25.89 -8.20
CA LEU A 23 -24.64 24.68 -7.56
C LEU A 23 -25.38 24.28 -6.28
N SER A 24 -25.97 25.25 -5.56
CA SER A 24 -26.77 24.98 -4.35
C SER A 24 -28.01 24.14 -4.63
N TYR A 25 -28.55 24.16 -5.86
CA TYR A 25 -29.71 23.32 -6.23
C TYR A 25 -29.40 21.82 -6.18
N LEU A 26 -28.12 21.42 -6.28
CA LEU A 26 -27.73 20.03 -6.11
C LEU A 26 -28.11 19.48 -4.73
N GLN A 27 -28.24 20.33 -3.73
CA GLN A 27 -28.68 19.95 -2.37
C GLN A 27 -30.20 19.71 -2.26
N ALA A 28 -31.01 20.11 -3.25
CA ALA A 28 -32.45 19.85 -3.29
C ALA A 28 -32.73 18.41 -3.75
N LEU A 29 -32.32 17.44 -2.94
CA LEU A 29 -32.26 15.99 -3.25
C LEU A 29 -33.62 15.37 -3.62
N ASP A 30 -34.71 15.96 -3.17
CA ASP A 30 -36.09 15.54 -3.42
C ASP A 30 -36.69 16.11 -4.72
N THR A 31 -36.00 17.05 -5.36
CA THR A 31 -36.52 17.79 -6.51
C THR A 31 -35.74 17.44 -7.77
N GLU A 32 -36.45 17.12 -8.86
CA GLU A 32 -35.81 16.92 -10.17
C GLU A 32 -35.18 18.24 -10.67
N LEU A 33 -33.99 18.15 -11.27
CA LEU A 33 -33.27 19.28 -11.83
C LEU A 33 -33.11 19.12 -13.33
N LYS A 34 -33.38 20.16 -14.10
CA LYS A 34 -33.03 20.23 -15.52
C LYS A 34 -31.60 20.76 -15.67
N VAL A 35 -30.82 20.09 -16.53
CA VAL A 35 -29.45 20.48 -16.88
C VAL A 35 -29.52 21.27 -18.18
N VAL A 36 -29.33 22.58 -18.08
CA VAL A 36 -29.62 23.52 -19.15
C VAL A 36 -28.32 24.14 -19.65
N LYS A 37 -28.16 24.21 -20.97
CA LYS A 37 -26.97 24.73 -21.65
C LYS A 37 -27.25 26.07 -22.33
N ALA A 38 -26.43 27.05 -21.98
CA ALA A 38 -26.31 28.31 -22.70
C ALA A 38 -24.86 28.48 -23.19
N GLY A 39 -24.62 28.35 -24.49
CA GLY A 39 -23.25 28.41 -25.03
C GLY A 39 -22.33 27.28 -24.53
N ARG A 40 -21.26 27.60 -23.79
CA ARG A 40 -20.32 26.62 -23.17
C ARG A 40 -20.56 26.40 -21.68
N THR A 41 -21.51 27.11 -21.09
CA THR A 41 -21.86 27.03 -19.67
C THR A 41 -23.12 26.21 -19.47
N VAL A 42 -23.17 25.51 -18.34
CA VAL A 42 -24.32 24.75 -17.87
C VAL A 42 -24.81 25.33 -16.56
N SER A 43 -26.12 25.43 -16.42
CA SER A 43 -26.81 25.81 -15.21
C SER A 43 -27.87 24.78 -14.83
N LEU A 44 -28.20 24.74 -13.55
CA LEU A 44 -29.26 23.89 -13.01
C LEU A 44 -30.53 24.71 -12.83
N GLN A 45 -31.66 24.13 -13.24
CA GLN A 45 -32.98 24.72 -13.06
C GLN A 45 -33.91 23.73 -12.36
N LEU A 46 -34.75 24.22 -11.46
CA LEU A 46 -35.84 23.45 -10.87
C LEU A 46 -36.88 23.18 -11.96
N SER A 47 -37.40 21.95 -12.02
CA SER A 47 -38.31 21.50 -13.09
C SER A 47 -39.59 22.33 -13.24
N ASP A 48 -40.02 23.04 -12.18
CA ASP A 48 -41.29 23.77 -12.09
C ASP A 48 -41.24 25.23 -12.58
N LYS A 49 -40.08 25.76 -13.00
CA LYS A 49 -39.99 27.12 -13.55
C LYS A 49 -40.26 27.12 -15.07
N SER A 50 -41.12 28.03 -15.53
CA SER A 50 -41.37 28.25 -16.97
C SER A 50 -40.09 28.74 -17.65
N MET A 51 -39.73 28.11 -18.78
CA MET A 51 -38.54 28.47 -19.54
C MET A 51 -38.75 29.83 -20.21
N ALA A 52 -38.00 30.85 -19.79
CA ALA A 52 -38.16 32.22 -20.29
C ALA A 52 -37.55 32.45 -21.70
N GLU A 53 -36.73 31.52 -22.21
CA GLU A 53 -36.04 31.65 -23.51
C GLU A 53 -35.75 30.26 -24.14
N PRO A 54 -35.45 30.16 -25.46
CA PRO A 54 -35.11 28.89 -26.11
C PRO A 54 -33.72 28.40 -25.67
N VAL A 55 -33.64 27.77 -24.51
CA VAL A 55 -32.39 27.21 -23.96
C VAL A 55 -32.31 25.71 -24.23
N SER A 56 -31.14 25.22 -24.65
CA SER A 56 -30.92 23.80 -25.00
C SER A 56 -30.79 22.95 -23.73
N VAL A 57 -31.62 21.93 -23.57
CA VAL A 57 -31.56 20.99 -22.43
C VAL A 57 -30.60 19.86 -22.75
N LEU A 58 -29.61 19.61 -21.87
CA LEU A 58 -28.65 18.50 -21.99
C LEU A 58 -29.17 17.20 -21.38
N GLY A 59 -30.00 17.30 -20.33
CA GLY A 59 -30.58 16.17 -19.63
C GLY A 59 -31.31 16.62 -18.36
N SER A 60 -31.73 15.66 -17.54
CA SER A 60 -32.24 15.92 -16.19
C SER A 60 -31.52 15.07 -15.15
N LEU A 61 -31.47 15.57 -13.92
CA LEU A 61 -31.06 14.85 -12.72
C LEU A 61 -32.31 14.50 -11.94
N PRO A 62 -32.62 13.21 -11.72
CA PRO A 62 -33.80 12.82 -10.97
C PRO A 62 -33.72 13.26 -9.50
N ALA A 63 -34.87 13.21 -8.82
CA ALA A 63 -34.90 13.20 -7.35
C ALA A 63 -34.10 11.99 -6.85
N ILE A 64 -33.01 12.24 -6.13
CA ILE A 64 -32.16 11.20 -5.53
C ILE A 64 -31.99 11.57 -4.08
N THR A 65 -32.76 10.92 -3.22
CA THR A 65 -32.72 11.12 -1.77
C THR A 65 -31.85 10.05 -1.11
N ALA A 66 -31.53 10.23 0.17
CA ALA A 66 -30.91 9.18 0.97
C ALA A 66 -31.72 7.86 0.96
N ALA A 67 -33.05 7.93 0.92
CA ALA A 67 -33.92 6.76 0.82
C ALA A 67 -33.92 6.11 -0.58
N SER A 68 -33.37 6.78 -1.59
CA SER A 68 -33.21 6.22 -2.94
C SER A 68 -31.98 5.32 -3.07
N LEU A 69 -31.11 5.27 -2.06
CA LEU A 69 -29.88 4.48 -2.07
C LEU A 69 -30.08 3.14 -1.34
N GLY A 70 -29.55 2.07 -1.93
CA GLY A 70 -29.64 0.71 -1.39
C GLY A 70 -30.95 0.00 -1.73
N ASP A 71 -31.28 -1.01 -0.93
CA ASP A 71 -32.37 -1.94 -1.17
C ASP A 71 -33.64 -1.52 -0.42
N ALA A 72 -34.74 -1.31 -1.15
CA ALA A 72 -36.02 -0.93 -0.56
C ALA A 72 -36.65 -2.04 0.29
N GLY A 73 -36.36 -3.31 -0.01
CA GLY A 73 -36.77 -4.46 0.78
C GLY A 73 -36.09 -4.49 2.14
N PHE A 74 -34.83 -4.06 2.25
CA PHE A 74 -34.17 -3.86 3.56
C PHE A 74 -34.96 -2.84 4.40
N MET A 75 -35.26 -1.68 3.81
CA MET A 75 -35.99 -0.62 4.51
C MET A 75 -37.39 -1.07 4.97
N ALA A 76 -38.10 -1.79 4.11
CA ALA A 76 -39.40 -2.36 4.43
C ALA A 76 -39.33 -3.43 5.54
N ASP A 77 -38.39 -4.38 5.43
CA ASP A 77 -38.26 -5.49 6.37
C ASP A 77 -37.89 -5.02 7.79
N TYR A 78 -37.05 -3.98 7.90
CA TYR A 78 -36.60 -3.45 9.18
C TYR A 78 -37.37 -2.20 9.64
N GLY A 79 -38.32 -1.69 8.85
CA GLY A 79 -39.13 -0.51 9.18
C GLY A 79 -38.31 0.78 9.32
N VAL A 80 -37.28 0.94 8.49
CA VAL A 80 -36.32 2.05 8.52
C VAL A 80 -36.44 2.96 7.30
N ASN A 81 -35.99 4.21 7.43
CA ASN A 81 -36.01 5.21 6.35
C ASN A 81 -34.80 5.13 5.42
N TYR A 82 -33.72 4.48 5.85
CA TYR A 82 -32.47 4.37 5.09
C TYR A 82 -31.98 2.93 5.04
N ALA A 83 -31.35 2.56 3.93
CA ALA A 83 -30.54 1.36 3.80
C ALA A 83 -29.20 1.52 4.56
N TYR A 84 -29.31 1.76 5.86
CA TYR A 84 -28.22 2.08 6.76
C TYR A 84 -28.54 1.50 8.15
N TYR A 85 -27.52 0.96 8.81
CA TYR A 85 -27.61 0.74 10.26
C TYR A 85 -26.30 1.05 10.98
N ALA A 86 -26.40 1.41 12.25
CA ALA A 86 -25.23 1.60 13.11
C ALA A 86 -24.90 0.29 13.83
N GLY A 87 -23.73 -0.27 13.54
CA GLY A 87 -23.29 -1.56 14.05
C GLY A 87 -22.97 -1.58 15.54
N ALA A 88 -23.02 -2.75 16.13
CA ALA A 88 -22.80 -2.91 17.56
C ALA A 88 -21.36 -2.54 17.97
N MET A 89 -21.25 -1.98 19.19
CA MET A 89 -19.97 -1.73 19.85
C MET A 89 -20.09 -2.28 21.28
N ALA A 90 -19.23 -3.25 21.61
CA ALA A 90 -19.31 -4.08 22.81
C ALA A 90 -19.38 -3.27 24.14
N ASN A 91 -19.72 -3.96 25.22
CA ASN A 91 -19.81 -3.41 26.58
C ASN A 91 -20.78 -2.23 26.72
N GLY A 92 -21.81 -2.16 25.87
CA GLY A 92 -22.78 -1.06 25.87
C GLY A 92 -22.24 0.26 25.33
N ILE A 93 -21.10 0.26 24.62
CA ILE A 93 -20.60 1.46 23.92
C ILE A 93 -21.63 1.90 22.87
N HIS A 94 -22.21 0.96 22.14
CA HIS A 94 -23.46 1.21 21.43
C HIS A 94 -24.59 1.09 22.45
N SER A 95 -24.86 2.21 23.09
CA SER A 95 -25.73 2.38 24.26
C SER A 95 -27.22 2.34 23.90
N GLU A 96 -28.07 2.25 24.92
CA GLU A 96 -29.51 2.46 24.75
C GLU A 96 -29.82 3.83 24.17
N GLU A 97 -29.12 4.88 24.60
CA GLU A 97 -29.30 6.25 24.12
C GLU A 97 -29.04 6.35 22.61
N MET A 98 -28.00 5.67 22.12
CA MET A 98 -27.67 5.63 20.69
C MET A 98 -28.75 4.90 19.88
N VAL A 99 -29.19 3.74 20.36
CA VAL A 99 -30.29 2.98 19.72
C VAL A 99 -31.58 3.79 19.69
N ILE A 100 -31.91 4.46 20.80
CA ILE A 100 -33.12 5.30 20.92
C ILE A 100 -33.06 6.50 19.99
N ALA A 101 -31.91 7.19 19.92
CA ALA A 101 -31.72 8.34 19.05
C ALA A 101 -31.91 7.97 17.57
N LEU A 102 -31.30 6.86 17.13
CA LEU A 102 -31.44 6.33 15.78
C LEU A 102 -32.86 5.84 15.48
N GLY A 103 -33.45 5.04 16.38
CA GLY A 103 -34.78 4.47 16.18
C GLY A 103 -35.89 5.51 16.10
N LYS A 104 -35.76 6.63 16.83
CA LYS A 104 -36.68 7.79 16.70
C LYS A 104 -36.68 8.39 15.30
N GLN A 105 -35.56 8.32 14.58
CA GLN A 105 -35.43 8.72 13.18
C GLN A 105 -35.71 7.58 12.20
N ARG A 106 -36.21 6.43 12.69
CA ARG A 106 -36.37 5.18 11.92
C ARG A 106 -35.05 4.76 11.26
N ILE A 107 -33.95 4.81 11.98
CA ILE A 107 -32.66 4.25 11.57
C ILE A 107 -32.35 3.06 12.49
N LEU A 108 -31.89 1.94 11.93
CA LEU A 108 -31.60 0.75 12.74
C LEU A 108 -30.31 0.97 13.55
N GLY A 109 -30.42 0.83 14.88
CA GLY A 109 -29.30 0.76 15.82
C GLY A 109 -29.24 -0.61 16.48
N ILE A 110 -28.03 -1.14 16.66
CA ILE A 110 -27.80 -2.45 17.28
C ILE A 110 -27.14 -2.27 18.65
N PHE A 111 -27.86 -2.61 19.71
CA PHE A 111 -27.32 -2.52 21.07
C PHE A 111 -26.12 -3.45 21.27
N GLY A 112 -25.05 -2.91 21.88
CA GLY A 112 -23.78 -3.59 22.12
C GLY A 112 -23.79 -4.53 23.32
N SER A 113 -24.46 -5.67 23.22
CA SER A 113 -24.60 -6.66 24.31
C SER A 113 -23.32 -7.43 24.64
N GLY A 114 -22.37 -7.56 23.71
CA GLY A 114 -21.16 -8.36 23.89
C GLY A 114 -20.36 -7.91 25.12
N GLY A 115 -20.05 -8.86 26.01
CA GLY A 115 -19.34 -8.59 27.27
C GLY A 115 -20.22 -8.16 28.45
N LEU A 116 -21.53 -7.98 28.25
CA LEU A 116 -22.48 -7.64 29.31
C LEU A 116 -23.15 -8.89 29.92
N ARG A 117 -23.51 -8.79 31.20
CA ARG A 117 -24.33 -9.82 31.87
C ARG A 117 -25.79 -9.75 31.40
N THR A 118 -26.49 -10.88 31.48
CA THR A 118 -27.89 -11.04 31.06
C THR A 118 -28.84 -10.03 31.73
N GLU A 119 -28.60 -9.68 33.00
CA GLU A 119 -29.42 -8.72 33.74
C GLU A 119 -29.29 -7.30 33.17
N ARG A 120 -28.07 -6.92 32.77
CA ARG A 120 -27.79 -5.61 32.15
C ARG A 120 -28.40 -5.53 30.75
N ILE A 121 -28.36 -6.62 30.00
CA ILE A 121 -28.99 -6.73 28.67
C ILE A 121 -30.52 -6.64 28.81
N SER A 122 -31.10 -7.30 29.82
CA SER A 122 -32.54 -7.25 30.11
C SER A 122 -33.00 -5.82 30.42
N GLY A 123 -32.27 -5.12 31.30
CA GLY A 123 -32.52 -3.71 31.59
C GLY A 123 -32.41 -2.81 30.35
N ALA A 124 -31.43 -3.06 29.47
CA ALA A 124 -31.28 -2.32 28.22
C ALA A 124 -32.48 -2.52 27.29
N ILE A 125 -32.90 -3.77 27.09
CA ILE A 125 -34.05 -4.10 26.23
C ILE A 125 -35.33 -3.44 26.76
N ALA A 126 -35.57 -3.52 28.07
CA ALA A 126 -36.73 -2.89 28.69
C ALA A 126 -36.75 -1.37 28.44
N ARG A 127 -35.61 -0.70 28.61
CA ARG A 127 -35.47 0.73 28.38
C ARG A 127 -35.66 1.11 26.90
N ILE A 128 -35.03 0.38 25.99
CA ILE A 128 -35.15 0.62 24.54
C ILE A 128 -36.60 0.42 24.10
N ARG A 129 -37.27 -0.66 24.51
CA ARG A 129 -38.69 -0.91 24.17
C ARG A 129 -39.62 0.15 24.74
N GLN A 130 -39.35 0.66 25.94
CA GLN A 130 -40.14 1.74 26.51
C GLN A 130 -40.09 3.00 25.62
N ALA A 131 -38.93 3.30 25.04
CA ALA A 131 -38.76 4.45 24.16
C ALA A 131 -39.15 4.17 22.69
N LEU A 132 -39.06 2.92 22.25
CA LEU A 132 -39.32 2.45 20.88
C LEU A 132 -40.24 1.21 20.87
N PRO A 133 -41.52 1.36 21.26
CA PRO A 133 -42.42 0.20 21.41
C PRO A 133 -42.67 -0.57 20.10
N GLY A 134 -42.56 0.11 18.96
CA GLY A 134 -42.67 -0.49 17.62
C GLY A 134 -41.33 -0.68 16.89
N GLY A 135 -40.20 -0.52 17.58
CA GLY A 135 -38.88 -0.46 16.94
C GLY A 135 -38.66 0.81 16.09
N PRO A 136 -37.68 0.83 15.18
CA PRO A 136 -36.72 -0.25 14.90
C PRO A 136 -35.55 -0.28 15.89
N PHE A 137 -35.14 -1.47 16.31
CA PHE A 137 -33.86 -1.71 16.98
C PHE A 137 -33.47 -3.19 16.89
N GLY A 138 -32.18 -3.47 17.07
CA GLY A 138 -31.68 -4.84 17.23
C GLY A 138 -30.75 -4.99 18.42
N ILE A 139 -30.41 -6.23 18.72
CA ILE A 139 -29.45 -6.59 19.76
C ILE A 139 -28.32 -7.39 19.11
N ASN A 140 -27.09 -7.09 19.48
CA ASN A 140 -25.94 -7.91 19.05
C ASN A 140 -26.01 -9.29 19.71
N LEU A 141 -25.61 -10.33 18.99
CA LEU A 141 -25.27 -11.63 19.56
C LEU A 141 -23.83 -11.92 19.17
N LEU A 142 -22.93 -11.73 20.13
CA LEU A 142 -21.51 -12.02 19.96
C LEU A 142 -21.28 -13.51 20.21
N HIS A 143 -20.71 -14.21 19.22
CA HIS A 143 -20.40 -15.62 19.37
C HIS A 143 -19.38 -15.85 20.49
N ASN A 144 -19.69 -16.78 21.39
CA ASN A 144 -18.82 -17.17 22.48
C ASN A 144 -18.86 -18.69 22.65
N PRO A 145 -18.05 -19.45 21.88
CA PRO A 145 -18.09 -20.91 21.89
C PRO A 145 -17.66 -21.52 23.23
N ALA A 146 -16.95 -20.75 24.08
CA ALA A 146 -16.61 -21.18 25.43
C ALA A 146 -17.80 -21.11 26.40
N HIS A 147 -18.83 -20.31 26.07
CA HIS A 147 -20.01 -20.05 26.91
C HIS A 147 -21.31 -20.11 26.10
N PRO A 148 -21.64 -21.27 25.49
CA PRO A 148 -22.86 -21.44 24.70
C PRO A 148 -24.14 -21.20 25.50
N GLU A 149 -24.11 -21.38 26.83
CA GLU A 149 -25.20 -21.08 27.76
C GLU A 149 -25.56 -19.59 27.78
N TRP A 150 -24.57 -18.70 27.66
CA TRP A 150 -24.79 -17.26 27.62
C TRP A 150 -25.47 -16.84 26.32
N GLU A 151 -25.04 -17.40 25.18
CA GLU A 151 -25.72 -17.15 23.89
C GLU A 151 -27.19 -17.58 23.96
N MET A 152 -27.46 -18.77 24.51
CA MET A 152 -28.82 -19.27 24.68
C MET A 152 -29.64 -18.39 25.63
N ALA A 153 -29.06 -17.93 26.74
CA ALA A 153 -29.74 -17.02 27.66
C ALA A 153 -30.07 -15.67 27.00
N CYS A 154 -29.16 -15.11 26.21
CA CYS A 154 -29.40 -13.88 25.45
C CYS A 154 -30.50 -14.05 24.40
N VAL A 155 -30.51 -15.18 23.68
CA VAL A 155 -31.58 -15.49 22.72
C VAL A 155 -32.93 -15.63 23.42
N ARG A 156 -33.01 -16.35 24.55
CA ARG A 156 -34.26 -16.47 25.33
C ARG A 156 -34.76 -15.11 25.80
N LEU A 157 -33.87 -14.27 26.30
CA LEU A 157 -34.20 -12.91 26.70
C LEU A 157 -34.73 -12.08 25.52
N CYS A 158 -34.12 -12.20 24.33
CA CYS A 158 -34.61 -11.56 23.11
C CYS A 158 -36.02 -12.06 22.75
N MET A 159 -36.26 -13.36 22.82
CA MET A 159 -37.56 -13.98 22.53
C MET A 159 -38.65 -13.54 23.51
N GLU A 160 -38.38 -13.61 24.81
CA GLU A 160 -39.27 -13.16 25.89
C GLU A 160 -39.67 -11.70 25.74
N ASN A 161 -38.74 -10.87 25.25
CA ASN A 161 -38.96 -9.46 25.02
C ASN A 161 -39.32 -9.10 23.57
N GLN A 162 -39.61 -10.09 22.72
CA GLN A 162 -39.99 -9.90 21.32
C GLN A 162 -39.02 -9.01 20.52
N VAL A 163 -37.73 -9.11 20.81
CA VAL A 163 -36.68 -8.48 19.99
C VAL A 163 -36.62 -9.19 18.64
N ARG A 164 -36.93 -8.46 17.57
CA ARG A 164 -37.10 -9.03 16.22
C ARG A 164 -35.87 -8.96 15.32
N VAL A 165 -34.78 -8.33 15.78
CA VAL A 165 -33.55 -8.21 14.99
C VAL A 165 -32.35 -8.59 15.86
N ILE A 166 -31.58 -9.56 15.38
CA ILE A 166 -30.25 -9.86 15.92
C ILE A 166 -29.18 -9.54 14.87
N GLU A 167 -28.10 -8.89 15.29
CA GLU A 167 -26.83 -8.87 14.56
C GLU A 167 -25.94 -9.99 15.11
N ALA A 168 -25.72 -11.04 14.33
CA ALA A 168 -24.79 -12.12 14.68
C ALA A 168 -23.37 -11.74 14.27
N SER A 169 -22.44 -11.73 15.23
CA SER A 169 -21.04 -11.33 14.99
C SER A 169 -20.04 -12.30 15.62
N ALA A 170 -18.82 -12.35 15.07
CA ALA A 170 -17.73 -13.25 15.47
C ALA A 170 -18.00 -14.77 15.30
N TYR A 171 -19.04 -15.15 14.57
CA TYR A 171 -19.33 -16.55 14.29
C TYR A 171 -18.30 -17.17 13.33
N ILE A 172 -17.86 -18.39 13.63
CA ILE A 172 -17.09 -19.24 12.71
C ILE A 172 -17.99 -20.36 12.17
N ASN A 173 -18.81 -20.94 13.05
CA ASN A 173 -19.87 -21.90 12.75
C ASN A 173 -21.16 -21.43 13.43
N LEU A 174 -22.32 -21.87 12.95
CA LEU A 174 -23.60 -21.58 13.61
C LEU A 174 -23.66 -22.18 15.03
N SER A 175 -24.35 -21.52 15.95
CA SER A 175 -24.66 -22.05 17.28
C SER A 175 -26.12 -22.51 17.38
N PRO A 176 -26.44 -23.51 18.24
CA PRO A 176 -27.82 -23.92 18.49
C PRO A 176 -28.72 -22.77 18.98
N ALA A 177 -28.17 -21.82 19.74
CA ALA A 177 -28.91 -20.64 20.19
C ALA A 177 -29.36 -19.77 19.01
N LEU A 178 -28.48 -19.53 18.04
CA LEU A 178 -28.79 -18.72 16.89
C LEU A 178 -29.79 -19.40 15.94
N VAL A 179 -29.64 -20.72 15.73
CA VAL A 179 -30.64 -21.52 14.99
C VAL A 179 -31.98 -21.47 15.68
N TYR A 180 -32.02 -21.62 17.02
CA TYR A 180 -33.26 -21.52 17.79
C TYR A 180 -33.95 -20.17 17.58
N TYR A 181 -33.22 -19.05 17.71
CA TYR A 181 -33.78 -17.71 17.47
C TYR A 181 -34.42 -17.57 16.09
N ARG A 182 -33.68 -17.98 15.04
CA ARG A 182 -34.15 -17.88 13.65
C ARG A 182 -35.40 -18.72 13.43
N VAL A 183 -35.36 -19.99 13.82
CA VAL A 183 -36.40 -20.97 13.52
C VAL A 183 -37.68 -20.70 14.32
N SER A 184 -37.58 -20.26 15.57
CA SER A 184 -38.75 -19.92 16.37
C SER A 184 -39.52 -18.70 15.88
N GLY A 185 -38.95 -17.92 14.97
CA GLY A 185 -39.64 -16.80 14.31
C GLY A 185 -40.34 -17.17 13.00
N LEU A 186 -40.35 -18.45 12.60
CA LEU A 186 -40.95 -18.90 11.36
C LEU A 186 -42.40 -19.32 11.55
N GLU A 187 -43.25 -18.86 10.64
CA GLU A 187 -44.68 -19.18 10.58
C GLU A 187 -45.12 -19.23 9.11
N GLN A 188 -46.04 -20.13 8.77
CA GLN A 188 -46.63 -20.17 7.43
C GLN A 188 -47.97 -19.44 7.42
N HIS A 189 -48.10 -18.44 6.54
CA HIS A 189 -49.36 -17.76 6.30
C HIS A 189 -50.30 -18.65 5.45
N PRO A 190 -51.65 -18.51 5.53
CA PRO A 190 -52.58 -19.34 4.77
C PRO A 190 -52.41 -19.33 3.23
N ASP A 191 -51.77 -18.30 2.68
CA ASP A 191 -51.44 -18.20 1.25
C ASP A 191 -50.15 -18.92 0.85
N GLY A 192 -49.48 -19.58 1.80
CA GLY A 192 -48.23 -20.31 1.60
C GLY A 192 -46.96 -19.50 1.87
N THR A 193 -47.06 -18.20 2.11
CA THR A 193 -45.89 -17.33 2.39
C THR A 193 -45.27 -17.68 3.74
N ILE A 194 -43.94 -17.81 3.78
CA ILE A 194 -43.20 -18.02 5.03
C ILE A 194 -42.91 -16.66 5.67
N LEU A 195 -43.55 -16.38 6.80
CA LEU A 195 -43.28 -15.22 7.63
C LEU A 195 -42.02 -15.44 8.46
N ARG A 196 -41.15 -14.43 8.46
CA ARG A 196 -39.87 -14.41 9.17
C ARG A 196 -39.91 -13.31 10.23
N HIS A 197 -40.55 -13.60 11.37
CA HIS A 197 -40.73 -12.61 12.45
C HIS A 197 -39.40 -12.22 13.10
N ASN A 198 -38.50 -13.20 13.26
CA ASN A 198 -37.17 -12.99 13.81
C ASN A 198 -36.15 -12.87 12.67
N ARG A 199 -35.62 -11.66 12.51
CA ARG A 199 -34.68 -11.31 11.45
C ARG A 199 -33.24 -11.42 11.94
N LEU A 200 -32.37 -11.88 11.05
CA LEU A 200 -30.96 -12.08 11.35
C LEU A 200 -30.08 -11.37 10.32
N ILE A 201 -29.24 -10.47 10.83
CA ILE A 201 -28.15 -9.85 10.09
C ILE A 201 -26.85 -10.53 10.52
N ALA A 202 -26.18 -11.24 9.62
CA ALA A 202 -24.91 -11.90 9.93
C ALA A 202 -23.74 -11.04 9.47
N LYS A 203 -22.89 -10.61 10.39
CA LYS A 203 -21.70 -9.81 10.10
C LYS A 203 -20.47 -10.71 9.96
N VAL A 204 -19.87 -10.72 8.77
CA VAL A 204 -18.82 -11.66 8.35
C VAL A 204 -17.74 -10.96 7.55
N SER A 205 -16.50 -11.43 7.68
CA SER A 205 -15.33 -10.98 6.91
C SER A 205 -14.84 -12.01 5.89
N ARG A 206 -15.36 -13.24 5.97
CA ARG A 206 -14.85 -14.42 5.26
C ARG A 206 -15.92 -15.16 4.49
N ARG A 207 -15.59 -15.60 3.27
CA ARG A 207 -16.50 -16.27 2.34
C ARG A 207 -17.04 -17.58 2.92
N GLU A 208 -16.17 -18.37 3.53
CA GLU A 208 -16.53 -19.66 4.13
C GLU A 208 -17.51 -19.53 5.30
N VAL A 209 -17.40 -18.45 6.08
CA VAL A 209 -18.35 -18.17 7.17
C VAL A 209 -19.69 -17.72 6.61
N ALA A 210 -19.68 -16.83 5.60
CA ALA A 210 -20.90 -16.35 4.95
C ALA A 210 -21.76 -17.51 4.41
N GLN A 211 -21.14 -18.57 3.89
CA GLN A 211 -21.84 -19.75 3.39
C GLN A 211 -22.78 -20.39 4.41
N HIS A 212 -22.40 -20.42 5.69
CA HIS A 212 -23.25 -21.00 6.73
C HIS A 212 -24.55 -20.20 6.94
N PHE A 213 -24.49 -18.89 6.75
CA PHE A 213 -25.63 -17.98 6.92
C PHE A 213 -26.51 -17.90 5.67
N LEU A 214 -25.91 -18.06 4.49
CA LEU A 214 -26.61 -18.08 3.21
C LEU A 214 -27.42 -19.36 2.98
N ARG A 215 -27.16 -20.41 3.75
CA ARG A 215 -27.83 -21.71 3.66
C ARG A 215 -28.87 -21.90 4.78
N PRO A 216 -29.78 -22.89 4.65
CA PRO A 216 -30.76 -23.20 5.69
C PRO A 216 -30.10 -23.76 6.96
N ALA A 217 -30.89 -23.83 8.03
CA ALA A 217 -30.43 -24.39 9.30
C ALA A 217 -29.91 -25.85 9.13
N PRO A 218 -28.74 -26.21 9.69
CA PRO A 218 -28.22 -27.56 9.61
C PRO A 218 -29.16 -28.60 10.26
N GLU A 219 -29.39 -29.72 9.57
CA GLU A 219 -30.34 -30.76 9.98
C GLU A 219 -30.03 -31.34 11.37
N ASN A 220 -28.75 -31.55 11.69
CA ASN A 220 -28.33 -32.03 13.01
C ASN A 220 -28.72 -31.07 14.15
N MET A 221 -28.66 -29.75 13.91
CA MET A 221 -29.10 -28.75 14.89
C MET A 221 -30.62 -28.70 15.00
N LEU A 222 -31.35 -28.80 13.88
CA LEU A 222 -32.81 -28.88 13.89
C LEU A 222 -33.30 -30.10 14.67
N GLN A 223 -32.72 -31.28 14.43
CA GLN A 223 -33.05 -32.52 15.15
C GLN A 223 -32.79 -32.39 16.65
N LYS A 224 -31.67 -31.76 17.04
CA LYS A 224 -31.36 -31.49 18.44
C LYS A 224 -32.42 -30.58 19.09
N LEU A 225 -32.78 -29.48 18.44
CA LEU A 225 -33.78 -28.53 18.95
C LEU A 225 -35.19 -29.16 19.01
N LEU A 226 -35.54 -30.04 18.08
CA LEU A 226 -36.78 -30.83 18.11
C LEU A 226 -36.80 -31.80 19.30
N ALA A 227 -35.70 -32.53 19.52
CA ALA A 227 -35.57 -33.47 20.63
C ALA A 227 -35.67 -32.75 21.99
N GLU A 228 -35.11 -31.55 22.08
CA GLU A 228 -35.19 -30.66 23.24
C GLU A 228 -36.54 -29.92 23.35
N ARG A 229 -37.44 -30.09 22.38
CA ARG A 229 -38.77 -29.45 22.29
C ARG A 229 -38.71 -27.93 22.29
N LEU A 230 -37.62 -27.36 21.78
CA LEU A 230 -37.45 -25.92 21.65
C LEU A 230 -38.16 -25.37 20.39
N ILE A 231 -38.28 -26.19 19.33
CA ILE A 231 -38.98 -25.84 18.09
C ILE A 231 -40.04 -26.90 17.75
N THR A 232 -41.02 -26.54 16.93
CA THR A 232 -42.03 -27.48 16.40
C THR A 232 -41.55 -28.17 15.12
N ALA A 233 -42.18 -29.29 14.76
CA ALA A 233 -41.92 -29.97 13.49
C ALA A 233 -42.23 -29.07 12.28
N GLU A 234 -43.27 -28.25 12.38
CA GLU A 234 -43.62 -27.25 11.37
C GLU A 234 -42.51 -26.21 11.21
N GLN A 235 -42.04 -25.61 12.30
CA GLN A 235 -40.93 -24.66 12.27
C GLN A 235 -39.65 -25.26 11.68
N ALA A 236 -39.32 -26.51 12.02
CA ALA A 236 -38.20 -27.22 11.43
C ALA A 236 -38.37 -27.44 9.92
N ASN A 237 -39.59 -27.72 9.44
CA ASN A 237 -39.88 -27.85 8.01
C ASN A 237 -39.76 -26.52 7.27
N LEU A 238 -40.22 -25.41 7.85
CA LEU A 238 -40.05 -24.08 7.28
C LEU A 238 -38.58 -23.65 7.27
N ALA A 239 -37.81 -24.00 8.30
CA ALA A 239 -36.39 -23.67 8.42
C ALA A 239 -35.51 -24.23 7.30
N ARG A 240 -35.94 -25.32 6.63
CA ARG A 240 -35.22 -25.90 5.49
C ARG A 240 -35.41 -25.12 4.19
N GLN A 241 -36.41 -24.24 4.14
CA GLN A 241 -36.81 -23.50 2.96
C GLN A 241 -36.33 -22.04 2.98
N VAL A 242 -35.75 -21.59 4.11
CA VAL A 242 -35.26 -20.22 4.27
C VAL A 242 -33.79 -20.23 4.69
N PRO A 243 -33.02 -19.23 4.29
CA PRO A 243 -31.65 -19.07 4.74
C PRO A 243 -31.60 -18.72 6.23
N MET A 244 -30.47 -19.04 6.85
CA MET A 244 -30.20 -18.72 8.25
C MET A 244 -30.24 -17.21 8.52
N ALA A 245 -29.64 -16.40 7.64
CA ALA A 245 -29.69 -14.95 7.71
C ALA A 245 -30.55 -14.34 6.59
N ASP A 246 -31.23 -13.24 6.89
CA ASP A 246 -31.93 -12.43 5.89
C ASP A 246 -30.96 -11.50 5.14
N ASP A 247 -29.90 -11.10 5.85
CA ASP A 247 -28.97 -10.08 5.44
C ASP A 247 -27.55 -10.45 5.88
N ILE A 248 -26.59 -10.30 4.97
CA ILE A 248 -25.16 -10.51 5.25
C ILE A 248 -24.44 -9.17 5.23
N THR A 249 -23.86 -8.76 6.36
CA THR A 249 -22.96 -7.60 6.41
C THR A 249 -21.54 -8.06 6.13
N VAL A 250 -20.96 -7.66 5.00
CA VAL A 250 -19.55 -7.90 4.72
C VAL A 250 -18.70 -6.82 5.38
N GLU A 251 -17.87 -7.23 6.34
CA GLU A 251 -17.01 -6.33 7.11
C GLU A 251 -15.58 -6.36 6.60
N GLY A 252 -15.15 -5.25 5.99
CA GLY A 252 -13.74 -4.99 5.65
C GLY A 252 -12.93 -4.55 6.85
N ASP A 253 -11.89 -3.74 6.62
CA ASP A 253 -11.09 -3.18 7.71
C ASP A 253 -11.94 -2.26 8.62
N SER A 254 -12.01 -2.60 9.92
CA SER A 254 -12.90 -2.00 10.89
C SER A 254 -12.21 -1.80 12.25
N GLY A 255 -12.81 -1.02 13.15
CA GLY A 255 -12.33 -0.91 14.53
C GLY A 255 -12.74 -2.12 15.36
N GLY A 256 -11.88 -2.58 16.27
CA GLY A 256 -12.10 -3.81 17.04
C GLY A 256 -11.61 -5.05 16.29
N HIS A 257 -12.26 -6.20 16.45
CA HIS A 257 -11.86 -7.42 15.74
C HIS A 257 -12.04 -7.24 14.23
N THR A 258 -10.96 -7.46 13.48
CA THR A 258 -10.97 -7.37 12.03
C THR A 258 -9.84 -8.24 11.45
N ASP A 259 -10.10 -8.83 10.28
CA ASP A 259 -9.10 -9.53 9.48
C ASP A 259 -8.34 -8.57 8.55
N GLN A 260 -8.59 -7.25 8.67
CA GLN A 260 -8.06 -6.19 7.81
C GLN A 260 -8.36 -6.40 6.31
N GLY A 261 -9.53 -6.98 6.04
CA GLY A 261 -9.98 -7.28 4.69
C GLY A 261 -10.23 -6.01 3.85
N VAL A 262 -9.77 -6.03 2.59
CA VAL A 262 -10.06 -4.95 1.65
C VAL A 262 -11.51 -5.06 1.19
N LEU A 263 -12.37 -4.13 1.63
CA LEU A 263 -13.83 -4.20 1.42
C LEU A 263 -14.22 -4.46 -0.04
N VAL A 264 -13.61 -3.74 -0.99
CA VAL A 264 -13.93 -3.89 -2.43
C VAL A 264 -13.71 -5.31 -2.95
N CYS A 265 -12.74 -6.04 -2.39
CA CYS A 265 -12.42 -7.41 -2.80
C CYS A 265 -13.35 -8.42 -2.13
N ILE A 266 -13.51 -8.34 -0.81
CA ILE A 266 -14.30 -9.32 -0.06
C ILE A 266 -15.80 -9.18 -0.34
N PHE A 267 -16.29 -7.95 -0.56
CA PHE A 267 -17.71 -7.69 -0.82
C PHE A 267 -18.20 -8.41 -2.07
N ARG A 268 -17.50 -8.22 -3.20
CA ARG A 268 -17.89 -8.88 -4.46
C ARG A 268 -17.76 -10.40 -4.40
N SER A 269 -16.80 -10.92 -3.62
CA SER A 269 -16.68 -12.36 -3.38
C SER A 269 -17.92 -12.91 -2.64
N VAL A 270 -18.40 -12.23 -1.60
CA VAL A 270 -19.60 -12.68 -0.86
C VAL A 270 -20.88 -12.49 -1.69
N VAL A 271 -20.99 -11.42 -2.48
CA VAL A 271 -22.11 -11.25 -3.42
C VAL A 271 -22.18 -12.41 -4.41
N GLN A 272 -21.03 -12.77 -5.00
CA GLN A 272 -20.96 -13.91 -5.91
C GLN A 272 -21.37 -15.22 -5.22
N LEU A 273 -20.91 -15.45 -3.98
CA LEU A 273 -21.33 -16.61 -3.19
C LEU A 273 -22.85 -16.63 -2.94
N ARG A 274 -23.45 -15.47 -2.62
CA ARG A 274 -24.89 -15.34 -2.45
C ARG A 274 -25.62 -15.74 -3.73
N ASP A 275 -25.16 -15.24 -4.88
CA ASP A 275 -25.75 -15.56 -6.19
C ASP A 275 -25.61 -17.06 -6.51
N GLU A 276 -24.45 -17.67 -6.24
CA GLU A 276 -24.21 -19.11 -6.40
C GLU A 276 -25.18 -19.95 -5.57
N ILE A 277 -25.31 -19.65 -4.27
CA ILE A 277 -26.18 -20.41 -3.35
C ILE A 277 -27.66 -20.18 -3.68
N ALA A 278 -28.05 -18.97 -4.06
CA ALA A 278 -29.40 -18.68 -4.53
C ALA A 278 -29.73 -19.41 -5.85
N GLY A 279 -28.73 -19.75 -6.67
CA GLY A 279 -28.90 -20.60 -7.85
C GLY A 279 -29.08 -22.09 -7.52
N GLU A 280 -28.61 -22.56 -6.36
CA GLU A 280 -28.75 -23.95 -5.90
C GLU A 280 -30.13 -24.23 -5.28
N ALA A 281 -30.77 -23.21 -4.71
CA ALA A 281 -32.03 -23.33 -3.99
C ALA A 281 -32.95 -22.15 -4.31
N ASP A 282 -34.21 -22.44 -4.68
CA ASP A 282 -35.22 -21.43 -4.96
C ASP A 282 -35.77 -20.84 -3.65
N TYR A 283 -34.98 -19.98 -2.99
CA TYR A 283 -35.43 -19.34 -1.76
C TYR A 283 -36.60 -18.41 -2.05
N PRO A 284 -37.66 -18.42 -1.20
CA PRO A 284 -38.80 -17.53 -1.35
C PRO A 284 -38.47 -16.07 -1.02
N CYS A 285 -37.19 -15.76 -0.72
CA CYS A 285 -36.75 -14.43 -0.33
C CYS A 285 -35.34 -14.13 -0.87
N HIS A 286 -35.13 -12.88 -1.27
CA HIS A 286 -33.82 -12.40 -1.70
C HIS A 286 -32.93 -12.11 -0.49
N ILE A 287 -31.79 -12.80 -0.39
CA ILE A 287 -30.79 -12.51 0.65
C ILE A 287 -29.98 -11.29 0.23
N ARG A 288 -29.93 -10.26 1.07
CA ARG A 288 -29.24 -9.02 0.76
C ARG A 288 -27.83 -9.00 1.34
N VAL A 289 -26.92 -8.33 0.65
CA VAL A 289 -25.52 -8.21 1.08
C VAL A 289 -25.21 -6.74 1.29
N GLY A 290 -24.92 -6.35 2.53
CA GLY A 290 -24.49 -5.01 2.90
C GLY A 290 -22.98 -4.91 3.13
N ALA A 291 -22.50 -3.70 3.35
CA ALA A 291 -21.08 -3.38 3.48
C ALA A 291 -20.76 -2.63 4.77
N ALA A 292 -19.67 -3.01 5.43
CA ALA A 292 -19.13 -2.38 6.64
C ALA A 292 -17.60 -2.28 6.56
N GLY A 293 -17.00 -1.41 7.39
CA GLY A 293 -15.55 -1.22 7.45
C GLY A 293 -15.06 -0.12 6.48
N GLY A 294 -14.28 0.84 6.99
CA GLY A 294 -13.82 2.00 6.21
C GLY A 294 -14.87 3.06 5.86
N LEU A 295 -16.13 2.89 6.27
CA LEU A 295 -17.25 3.77 5.89
C LEU A 295 -17.38 4.97 6.85
N GLY A 296 -16.57 6.01 6.62
CA GLY A 296 -16.56 7.24 7.44
C GLY A 296 -16.92 8.54 6.71
N THR A 297 -17.12 8.51 5.39
CA THR A 297 -17.39 9.70 4.57
C THR A 297 -18.47 9.43 3.53
N PRO A 298 -19.14 10.47 2.99
CA PRO A 298 -20.11 10.30 1.90
C PRO A 298 -19.54 9.56 0.68
N HIS A 299 -18.27 9.78 0.32
CA HIS A 299 -17.61 9.07 -0.79
C HIS A 299 -17.44 7.59 -0.51
N ALA A 300 -17.10 7.21 0.72
CA ALA A 300 -16.98 5.80 1.10
C ALA A 300 -18.35 5.10 1.05
N ILE A 301 -19.41 5.79 1.50
CA ILE A 301 -20.79 5.30 1.46
C ILE A 301 -21.26 5.13 0.01
N LEU A 302 -21.06 6.14 -0.85
CA LEU A 302 -21.36 6.04 -2.28
C LEU A 302 -20.59 4.89 -2.94
N SER A 303 -19.31 4.73 -2.60
CA SER A 303 -18.48 3.64 -3.14
C SER A 303 -19.04 2.27 -2.78
N ALA A 304 -19.54 2.08 -1.55
CA ALA A 304 -20.19 0.83 -1.14
C ALA A 304 -21.46 0.56 -1.95
N PHE A 305 -22.33 1.56 -2.14
CA PHE A 305 -23.51 1.41 -2.99
C PHE A 305 -23.15 1.15 -4.45
N ALA A 306 -22.08 1.77 -4.97
CA ALA A 306 -21.59 1.52 -6.32
C ALA A 306 -21.06 0.08 -6.52
N LEU A 307 -20.58 -0.59 -5.46
CA LEU A 307 -20.24 -2.02 -5.50
C LEU A 307 -21.49 -2.94 -5.56
N GLY A 308 -22.67 -2.40 -5.26
CA GLY A 308 -23.94 -3.12 -5.15
C GLY A 308 -24.35 -3.46 -3.72
N ALA A 309 -23.89 -2.72 -2.71
CA ALA A 309 -24.34 -2.91 -1.33
C ALA A 309 -25.85 -2.66 -1.20
N ALA A 310 -26.57 -3.60 -0.61
CA ALA A 310 -27.99 -3.46 -0.31
C ALA A 310 -28.23 -2.45 0.81
N TYR A 311 -27.28 -2.33 1.74
CA TYR A 311 -27.25 -1.36 2.83
C TYR A 311 -25.80 -1.15 3.30
N VAL A 312 -25.57 -0.10 4.08
CA VAL A 312 -24.25 0.24 4.63
C VAL A 312 -24.25 0.26 6.16
N VAL A 313 -23.09 0.02 6.75
CA VAL A 313 -22.93 -0.08 8.21
C VAL A 313 -21.76 0.75 8.70
N THR A 314 -22.01 1.54 9.74
CA THR A 314 -20.98 2.33 10.42
C THR A 314 -20.71 1.81 11.82
N GLY A 315 -19.48 1.98 12.29
CA GLY A 315 -19.04 1.57 13.62
C GLY A 315 -18.22 2.66 14.29
N SER A 316 -16.94 2.78 13.91
CA SER A 316 -16.00 3.71 14.55
C SER A 316 -16.55 5.13 14.68
N VAL A 317 -17.12 5.70 13.60
CA VAL A 317 -17.66 7.06 13.58
C VAL A 317 -18.73 7.32 14.64
N ASN A 318 -19.51 6.30 15.00
CA ASN A 318 -20.58 6.43 15.99
C ASN A 318 -20.02 6.56 17.41
N GLN A 319 -18.83 6.01 17.68
CA GLN A 319 -18.25 5.96 19.02
C GLN A 319 -17.88 7.35 19.57
N CYS A 320 -17.63 8.34 18.70
CA CYS A 320 -17.33 9.71 19.11
C CYS A 320 -18.59 10.56 19.38
N CYS A 321 -19.78 10.05 19.03
CA CYS A 321 -21.03 10.79 19.18
C CYS A 321 -21.45 10.91 20.65
N VAL A 322 -22.24 11.94 20.94
CA VAL A 322 -22.66 12.25 22.31
C VAL A 322 -23.44 11.11 22.97
N GLU A 323 -24.18 10.33 22.18
CA GLU A 323 -24.98 9.20 22.67
C GLU A 323 -24.13 7.97 23.03
N ALA A 324 -22.89 7.85 22.54
CA ALA A 324 -22.08 6.65 22.76
C ALA A 324 -21.78 6.43 24.25
N GLY A 325 -21.88 5.18 24.69
CA GLY A 325 -21.64 4.71 26.06
C GLY A 325 -20.16 4.61 26.42
N THR A 326 -19.39 5.65 26.15
CA THR A 326 -17.97 5.77 26.51
C THR A 326 -17.68 7.15 27.09
N SER A 327 -16.55 7.30 27.78
CA SER A 327 -16.19 8.54 28.44
C SER A 327 -16.01 9.71 27.47
N ASN A 328 -16.27 10.94 27.96
CA ASN A 328 -16.05 12.17 27.18
C ASN A 328 -14.59 12.35 26.76
N VAL A 329 -13.64 11.84 27.55
CA VAL A 329 -12.21 11.85 27.20
C VAL A 329 -11.96 10.99 25.96
N VAL A 330 -12.52 9.78 25.91
CA VAL A 330 -12.42 8.90 24.73
C VAL A 330 -13.09 9.54 23.51
N LYS A 331 -14.26 10.16 23.67
CA LYS A 331 -14.93 10.87 22.56
C LYS A 331 -14.03 11.95 21.97
N LYS A 332 -13.38 12.76 22.81
CA LYS A 332 -12.42 13.79 22.38
C LYS A 332 -11.20 13.21 21.68
N MET A 333 -10.63 12.12 22.22
CA MET A 333 -9.51 11.42 21.57
C MET A 333 -9.89 10.93 20.18
N LEU A 334 -11.08 10.34 20.03
CA LEU A 334 -11.62 9.90 18.75
C LEU A 334 -11.85 11.06 17.78
N GLY A 335 -12.34 12.21 18.25
CA GLY A 335 -12.52 13.42 17.44
C GLY A 335 -11.22 14.03 16.90
N GLN A 336 -10.07 13.67 17.48
CA GLN A 336 -8.74 14.13 17.07
C GLN A 336 -7.97 13.09 16.25
N ALA A 337 -8.49 11.86 16.14
CA ALA A 337 -7.81 10.77 15.45
C ALA A 337 -7.63 11.10 13.96
N GLN A 338 -6.45 10.84 13.42
CA GLN A 338 -6.17 10.84 11.99
C GLN A 338 -6.33 9.43 11.40
N ILE A 339 -6.38 9.31 10.08
CA ILE A 339 -6.49 8.02 9.38
C ILE A 339 -5.37 7.06 9.82
N SER A 340 -4.17 7.61 10.05
CA SER A 340 -2.99 6.81 10.43
C SER A 340 -2.89 6.49 11.93
N ASP A 341 -3.79 7.00 12.78
CA ASP A 341 -3.72 6.89 14.24
C ASP A 341 -4.28 5.58 14.81
N VAL A 342 -4.50 4.59 13.95
CA VAL A 342 -4.94 3.25 14.35
C VAL A 342 -3.81 2.23 14.19
N THR A 343 -3.87 1.16 14.98
CA THR A 343 -2.91 0.04 14.93
C THR A 343 -3.59 -1.25 15.38
N THR A 344 -2.98 -2.40 15.10
CA THR A 344 -3.42 -3.65 15.70
C THR A 344 -2.79 -3.87 17.07
N ALA A 345 -3.53 -4.56 17.94
CA ALA A 345 -3.09 -4.98 19.26
C ALA A 345 -3.68 -6.37 19.59
N PRO A 346 -3.06 -7.18 20.45
CA PRO A 346 -3.62 -8.46 20.89
C PRO A 346 -5.02 -8.31 21.50
N SER A 347 -5.95 -9.21 21.13
CA SER A 347 -7.30 -9.23 21.71
C SER A 347 -7.32 -9.91 23.08
N ALA A 348 -8.29 -9.56 23.93
CA ALA A 348 -8.44 -10.17 25.25
C ALA A 348 -9.06 -11.59 25.17
N ASP A 349 -10.12 -11.73 24.40
CA ASP A 349 -10.98 -12.92 24.27
C ASP A 349 -10.33 -14.11 23.54
N MET A 350 -9.34 -13.84 22.68
CA MET A 350 -8.59 -14.85 21.92
C MET A 350 -7.08 -14.60 22.01
N PHE A 351 -6.63 -14.08 23.15
CA PHE A 351 -5.24 -13.73 23.42
C PHE A 351 -4.28 -14.88 23.13
N GLU A 352 -4.58 -16.08 23.63
CA GLU A 352 -3.71 -17.26 23.50
C GLU A 352 -3.53 -17.70 22.02
N LEU A 353 -4.55 -17.47 21.19
CA LEU A 353 -4.55 -17.79 19.76
C LEU A 353 -3.87 -16.72 18.90
N GLY A 354 -3.55 -15.55 19.49
CA GLY A 354 -2.92 -14.44 18.76
C GLY A 354 -3.88 -13.62 17.92
N ALA A 355 -5.18 -13.67 18.22
CA ALA A 355 -6.14 -12.77 17.60
C ALA A 355 -5.80 -11.32 17.90
N LYS A 356 -6.15 -10.43 16.98
CA LYS A 356 -5.85 -9.01 17.06
C LYS A 356 -7.12 -8.19 16.92
N VAL A 357 -7.08 -7.00 17.50
CA VAL A 357 -8.07 -5.95 17.37
C VAL A 357 -7.41 -4.68 16.89
N GLN A 358 -8.10 -3.90 16.06
CA GLN A 358 -7.67 -2.59 15.62
C GLN A 358 -8.14 -1.51 16.62
N VAL A 359 -7.19 -0.72 17.11
CA VAL A 359 -7.34 0.23 18.21
C VAL A 359 -6.71 1.57 17.89
N LEU A 360 -7.19 2.63 18.55
CA LEU A 360 -6.55 3.94 18.53
C LEU A 360 -5.19 3.86 19.23
N LYS A 361 -4.12 4.30 18.56
CA LYS A 361 -2.76 4.38 19.12
C LYS A 361 -2.41 5.77 19.62
N GLN A 362 -3.02 6.82 19.05
CA GLN A 362 -2.72 8.19 19.44
C GLN A 362 -3.29 8.47 20.83
N GLY A 363 -2.44 8.93 21.74
CA GLY A 363 -2.83 9.22 23.13
C GLY A 363 -3.00 7.98 24.02
N SER A 364 -2.71 6.76 23.54
CA SER A 364 -2.78 5.53 24.34
C SER A 364 -1.56 4.63 24.08
N MET A 365 -0.97 4.12 25.15
CA MET A 365 0.11 3.12 25.13
C MET A 365 -0.43 1.69 25.13
N TYR A 366 -1.75 1.50 25.14
CA TYR A 366 -2.39 0.18 25.20
C TYR A 366 -1.81 -0.79 24.14
N ALA A 367 -1.71 -0.37 22.88
CA ALA A 367 -1.25 -1.26 21.81
C ALA A 367 0.18 -1.78 22.05
N VAL A 368 1.09 -0.90 22.49
CA VAL A 368 2.49 -1.24 22.81
C VAL A 368 2.55 -2.16 24.03
N ARG A 369 1.79 -1.85 25.09
CA ARG A 369 1.75 -2.64 26.33
C ARG A 369 1.13 -4.02 26.10
N ALA A 370 0.02 -4.10 25.37
CA ALA A 370 -0.64 -5.35 24.98
C ALA A 370 0.28 -6.24 24.13
N GLN A 371 0.97 -5.65 23.14
CA GLN A 371 1.93 -6.39 22.32
C GLN A 371 3.11 -6.93 23.16
N LYS A 372 3.57 -6.16 24.14
CA LYS A 372 4.61 -6.61 25.08
C LYS A 372 4.14 -7.81 25.92
N LEU A 373 2.92 -7.77 26.47
CA LEU A 373 2.35 -8.91 27.18
C LEU A 373 2.27 -10.15 26.29
N TYR A 374 1.85 -9.99 25.03
CA TYR A 374 1.80 -11.11 24.09
C TYR A 374 3.18 -11.68 23.74
N ASN A 375 4.19 -10.83 23.55
CA ASN A 375 5.56 -11.27 23.30
C ASN A 375 6.11 -12.08 24.48
N LEU A 376 5.90 -11.62 25.71
CA LEU A 376 6.29 -12.35 26.92
C LEU A 376 5.55 -13.69 27.03
N TYR A 377 4.24 -13.71 26.75
CA TYR A 377 3.44 -14.95 26.72
C TYR A 377 3.94 -15.97 25.68
N LYS A 378 4.43 -15.51 24.53
CA LYS A 378 5.01 -16.38 23.49
C LYS A 378 6.39 -16.91 23.86
N GLN A 379 7.21 -16.09 24.53
CA GLN A 379 8.60 -16.40 24.84
C GLN A 379 8.77 -17.27 26.09
N HIS A 380 7.83 -17.24 27.03
CA HIS A 380 7.94 -17.94 28.31
C HIS A 380 6.77 -18.90 28.55
N ASP A 381 7.04 -19.99 29.27
CA ASP A 381 6.02 -21.01 29.60
C ASP A 381 5.31 -20.76 30.94
N SER A 382 5.79 -19.81 31.74
CA SER A 382 5.21 -19.44 33.03
C SER A 382 5.65 -18.05 33.47
N LEU A 383 4.98 -17.49 34.49
CA LEU A 383 5.39 -16.25 35.14
C LEU A 383 6.74 -16.40 35.89
N ASP A 384 7.02 -17.58 36.44
CA ASP A 384 8.27 -17.86 37.18
C ASP A 384 9.50 -17.85 36.25
N ALA A 385 9.29 -18.05 34.94
CA ALA A 385 10.34 -17.98 33.93
C ALA A 385 10.66 -16.54 33.48
N LEU A 386 9.93 -15.53 33.96
CA LEU A 386 10.21 -14.12 33.67
C LEU A 386 11.40 -13.61 34.50
N SER A 387 12.20 -12.73 33.92
CA SER A 387 13.29 -12.09 34.67
C SER A 387 12.72 -11.17 35.76
N GLY A 388 13.47 -10.99 36.86
CA GLY A 388 13.07 -10.05 37.92
C GLY A 388 12.93 -8.60 37.40
N GLN A 389 13.66 -8.25 36.34
CA GLN A 389 13.51 -6.97 35.65
C GLN A 389 12.18 -6.87 34.90
N ASP A 390 11.76 -7.93 34.20
CA ASP A 390 10.48 -7.95 33.49
C ASP A 390 9.31 -7.87 34.45
N ILE A 391 9.34 -8.62 35.55
CA ILE A 391 8.30 -8.57 36.60
C ILE A 391 8.17 -7.15 37.15
N ALA A 392 9.28 -6.54 37.59
CA ALA A 392 9.27 -5.18 38.12
C ALA A 392 8.73 -4.15 37.12
N LEU A 393 9.00 -4.36 35.83
CA LEU A 393 8.54 -3.49 34.75
C LEU A 393 7.05 -3.66 34.48
N LEU A 394 6.54 -4.89 34.48
CA LEU A 394 5.13 -5.20 34.35
C LEU A 394 4.31 -4.59 35.50
N GLU A 395 4.75 -4.81 36.75
CA GLU A 395 4.08 -4.30 37.95
C GLU A 395 4.08 -2.77 37.98
N LYS A 396 5.19 -2.13 37.60
CA LYS A 396 5.31 -0.66 37.64
C LYS A 396 4.62 0.06 36.47
N GLN A 397 4.73 -0.46 35.25
CA GLN A 397 4.36 0.28 34.04
C GLN A 397 3.07 -0.20 33.36
N ILE A 398 2.55 -1.39 33.69
CA ILE A 398 1.37 -1.97 33.04
C ILE A 398 0.28 -2.27 34.07
N PHE A 399 0.59 -3.08 35.09
CA PHE A 399 -0.41 -3.48 36.07
C PHE A 399 -0.65 -2.40 37.13
N HIS A 400 0.39 -1.66 37.51
CA HIS A 400 0.38 -0.72 38.65
C HIS A 400 0.00 -1.40 39.98
N LYS A 401 0.22 -2.71 40.06
CA LYS A 401 -0.03 -3.63 41.18
C LYS A 401 0.92 -4.81 41.07
N SER A 402 1.14 -5.52 42.16
CA SER A 402 1.91 -6.76 42.11
C SER A 402 1.17 -7.85 41.32
N LEU A 403 1.91 -8.78 40.71
CA LEU A 403 1.30 -9.91 39.99
C LEU A 403 0.44 -10.79 40.92
N ALA A 404 0.78 -10.85 42.22
CA ALA A 404 0.00 -11.55 43.23
C ALA A 404 -1.38 -10.92 43.47
N GLU A 405 -1.45 -9.59 43.54
CA GLU A 405 -2.72 -8.86 43.65
C GLU A 405 -3.57 -9.04 42.39
N ILE A 406 -2.97 -8.95 41.19
CA ILE A 406 -3.69 -9.19 39.93
C ILE A 406 -4.25 -10.63 39.87
N TRP A 407 -3.48 -11.60 40.35
CA TRP A 407 -3.95 -12.98 40.44
C TRP A 407 -5.15 -13.12 41.38
N GLN A 408 -5.10 -12.48 42.55
CA GLN A 408 -6.24 -12.50 43.48
C GLN A 408 -7.49 -11.86 42.88
N GLU A 409 -7.38 -10.73 42.20
CA GLU A 409 -8.51 -10.10 41.50
C GLU A 409 -9.07 -10.99 40.38
N THR A 410 -8.19 -11.73 39.70
CA THR A 410 -8.59 -12.69 38.67
C THR A 410 -9.38 -13.85 39.28
N ILE A 411 -8.95 -14.38 40.43
CA ILE A 411 -9.68 -15.38 41.21
C ILE A 411 -11.07 -14.86 41.56
N ASP A 412 -11.14 -13.69 42.21
CA ASP A 412 -12.39 -13.09 42.66
C ASP A 412 -13.36 -12.84 41.49
N TYR A 413 -12.84 -12.40 40.33
CA TYR A 413 -13.62 -12.20 39.12
C TYR A 413 -14.28 -13.50 38.63
N PHE A 414 -13.52 -14.58 38.46
CA PHE A 414 -14.07 -15.84 37.96
C PHE A 414 -14.97 -16.55 38.97
N HIS A 415 -14.74 -16.38 40.28
CA HIS A 415 -15.71 -16.80 41.30
C HIS A 415 -17.03 -16.03 41.19
N ALA A 416 -16.98 -14.71 40.98
CA ALA A 416 -18.16 -13.89 40.78
C ALA A 416 -18.89 -14.19 39.46
N MET A 417 -18.20 -14.74 38.45
CA MET A 417 -18.80 -15.27 37.22
C MET A 417 -19.38 -16.69 37.40
N ASN A 418 -19.25 -17.29 38.58
CA ASN A 418 -19.60 -18.69 38.85
C ASN A 418 -18.82 -19.68 37.96
N GLN A 419 -17.53 -19.41 37.76
CA GLN A 419 -16.60 -20.19 36.93
C GLN A 419 -15.28 -20.54 37.68
N PRO A 420 -15.36 -21.13 38.89
CA PRO A 420 -14.16 -21.46 39.67
C PRO A 420 -13.23 -22.47 38.98
N GLU A 421 -13.76 -23.31 38.08
CA GLU A 421 -13.01 -24.32 37.35
C GLU A 421 -11.90 -23.74 36.45
N ILE A 422 -12.07 -22.50 35.96
CA ILE A 422 -11.05 -21.80 35.18
C ILE A 422 -9.81 -21.54 36.05
N ILE A 423 -10.01 -21.18 37.31
CA ILE A 423 -8.94 -20.95 38.28
C ILE A 423 -8.25 -22.27 38.63
N THR A 424 -9.02 -23.31 38.96
CA THR A 424 -8.46 -24.65 39.26
C THR A 424 -7.58 -25.16 38.12
N LYS A 425 -8.00 -24.95 36.87
CA LYS A 425 -7.20 -25.31 35.70
C LYS A 425 -5.94 -24.45 35.56
N ALA A 426 -6.02 -23.15 35.80
CA ALA A 426 -4.89 -22.25 35.72
C ALA A 426 -3.83 -22.51 36.82
N GLU A 427 -4.25 -22.92 38.01
CA GLU A 427 -3.32 -23.30 39.09
C GLU A 427 -2.45 -24.52 38.74
N THR A 428 -2.98 -25.44 37.92
CA THR A 428 -2.25 -26.62 37.44
C THR A 428 -1.54 -26.40 36.09
N GLN A 429 -1.79 -25.26 35.43
CA GLN A 429 -1.24 -24.92 34.10
C GLN A 429 -0.58 -23.54 34.13
N PRO A 430 0.74 -23.45 34.40
CA PRO A 430 1.44 -22.17 34.59
C PRO A 430 1.27 -21.17 33.43
N LYS A 431 1.24 -21.68 32.19
CA LYS A 431 1.02 -20.86 31.00
C LYS A 431 -0.38 -20.25 30.93
N LYS A 432 -1.39 -21.00 31.39
CA LYS A 432 -2.78 -20.52 31.48
C LYS A 432 -2.92 -19.45 32.55
N LYS A 433 -2.29 -19.63 33.72
CA LYS A 433 -2.23 -18.60 34.77
C LYS A 433 -1.60 -17.30 34.26
N MET A 434 -0.49 -17.40 33.53
CA MET A 434 0.15 -16.26 32.87
C MET A 434 -0.80 -15.55 31.90
N ALA A 435 -1.49 -16.31 31.04
CA ALA A 435 -2.47 -15.75 30.10
C ALA A 435 -3.60 -15.00 30.82
N LEU A 436 -4.19 -15.57 31.88
CA LEU A 436 -5.29 -14.93 32.63
C LEU A 436 -4.84 -13.62 33.28
N ILE A 437 -3.65 -13.58 33.86
CA ILE A 437 -3.08 -12.35 34.45
C ILE A 437 -2.84 -11.28 33.37
N PHE A 438 -2.39 -11.65 32.18
CA PHE A 438 -2.20 -10.71 31.09
C PHE A 438 -3.54 -10.24 30.51
N GLN A 439 -4.52 -11.13 30.39
CA GLN A 439 -5.89 -10.83 29.98
C GLN A 439 -6.61 -9.90 30.94
N TRP A 440 -6.27 -9.91 32.25
CA TRP A 440 -6.76 -8.91 33.19
C TRP A 440 -6.47 -7.48 32.68
N TYR A 441 -5.23 -7.19 32.26
CA TYR A 441 -4.89 -5.87 31.73
C TYR A 441 -5.68 -5.56 30.46
N LEU A 442 -5.77 -6.52 29.53
CA LEU A 442 -6.47 -6.32 28.27
C LEU A 442 -7.96 -6.03 28.49
N GLY A 443 -8.62 -6.76 29.39
CA GLY A 443 -10.03 -6.55 29.73
C GLY A 443 -10.28 -5.25 30.49
N GLN A 444 -9.43 -4.92 31.47
CA GLN A 444 -9.56 -3.70 32.25
C GLN A 444 -9.30 -2.44 31.42
N SER A 445 -8.41 -2.52 30.42
CA SER A 445 -8.09 -1.42 29.50
C SER A 445 -9.31 -0.88 28.74
N SER A 446 -10.25 -1.75 28.36
CA SER A 446 -11.53 -1.33 27.77
C SER A 446 -12.44 -0.67 28.81
N ARG A 447 -12.51 -1.22 30.03
CA ARG A 447 -13.34 -0.68 31.12
C ARG A 447 -12.88 0.69 31.59
N TRP A 448 -11.57 0.91 31.70
CA TRP A 448 -11.00 2.22 32.04
C TRP A 448 -11.35 3.27 30.99
N ALA A 449 -11.31 2.92 29.70
CA ALA A 449 -11.69 3.82 28.62
C ALA A 449 -13.18 4.22 28.70
N ILE A 450 -14.06 3.24 28.95
CA ILE A 450 -15.51 3.46 29.12
C ILE A 450 -15.78 4.35 30.34
N ALA A 451 -15.17 4.04 31.49
CA ALA A 451 -15.34 4.78 32.73
C ALA A 451 -14.69 6.17 32.71
N GLY A 452 -13.66 6.36 31.88
CA GLY A 452 -12.88 7.59 31.84
C GLY A 452 -11.96 7.74 33.05
N ASP A 453 -11.36 6.64 33.52
CA ASP A 453 -10.45 6.64 34.67
C ASP A 453 -9.18 7.48 34.40
N PRO A 454 -9.03 8.66 35.03
CA PRO A 454 -7.91 9.56 34.75
C PRO A 454 -6.55 8.95 35.14
N ALA A 455 -6.49 8.01 36.08
CA ALA A 455 -5.25 7.34 36.47
C ALA A 455 -4.77 6.34 35.42
N ARG A 456 -5.62 5.96 34.46
CA ARG A 456 -5.38 4.92 33.45
C ARG A 456 -5.52 5.43 32.02
N ASN A 457 -5.53 6.74 31.80
CA ASN A 457 -5.72 7.35 30.46
C ASN A 457 -4.77 6.80 29.38
N THR A 458 -3.49 6.56 29.72
CA THR A 458 -2.50 5.98 28.81
C THR A 458 -2.72 4.49 28.53
N ASP A 459 -3.64 3.83 29.23
CA ASP A 459 -3.97 2.40 29.08
C ASP A 459 -5.30 2.17 28.39
N TYR A 460 -5.97 3.21 27.92
CA TYR A 460 -7.28 3.06 27.29
C TYR A 460 -7.19 2.20 26.03
N GLN A 461 -7.92 1.09 26.03
CA GLN A 461 -8.21 0.33 24.83
C GLN A 461 -9.44 0.94 24.16
N ILE A 462 -9.24 1.57 23.00
CA ILE A 462 -10.30 2.21 22.24
C ILE A 462 -10.33 1.57 20.85
N TRP A 463 -11.37 0.79 20.55
CA TRP A 463 -11.54 0.14 19.24
C TRP A 463 -11.90 1.17 18.17
N CYS A 464 -10.99 1.43 17.25
CA CYS A 464 -11.15 2.49 16.26
C CYS A 464 -10.46 2.08 14.97
N GLY A 465 -11.14 2.22 13.83
CA GLY A 465 -10.56 2.04 12.50
C GLY A 465 -10.33 3.37 11.77
N ALA A 466 -9.72 3.30 10.59
CA ALA A 466 -9.36 4.47 9.77
C ALA A 466 -10.57 5.35 9.38
N ALA A 467 -11.79 4.79 9.39
CA ALA A 467 -13.03 5.52 9.12
C ALA A 467 -13.24 6.74 10.05
N MET A 468 -12.77 6.68 11.30
CA MET A 468 -12.86 7.83 12.22
C MET A 468 -12.01 9.00 11.71
N GLY A 469 -10.76 8.72 11.33
CA GLY A 469 -9.86 9.75 10.80
C GLY A 469 -10.37 10.37 9.51
N ALA A 470 -10.91 9.56 8.60
CA ALA A 470 -11.51 10.04 7.37
C ALA A 470 -12.72 10.95 7.63
N MET A 471 -13.56 10.60 8.62
CA MET A 471 -14.67 11.47 9.04
C MET A 471 -14.16 12.78 9.66
N ASN A 472 -13.13 12.73 10.51
CA ASN A 472 -12.56 13.93 11.13
C ASN A 472 -11.98 14.88 10.08
N GLU A 473 -11.28 14.37 9.07
CA GLU A 473 -10.79 15.17 7.94
C GLU A 473 -11.93 15.78 7.13
N TRP A 474 -13.01 15.03 6.91
CA TRP A 474 -14.20 15.49 6.19
C TRP A 474 -14.99 16.57 6.96
N LEU A 475 -15.09 16.47 8.28
CA LEU A 475 -15.81 17.42 9.15
C LEU A 475 -14.97 18.63 9.55
N LYS A 476 -13.68 18.67 9.20
CA LYS A 476 -12.77 19.76 9.58
C LYS A 476 -13.28 21.12 9.08
N GLY A 477 -13.27 22.12 9.95
CA GLY A 477 -13.76 23.47 9.67
C GLY A 477 -15.29 23.60 9.75
N THR A 478 -16.02 22.54 10.12
CA THR A 478 -17.47 22.60 10.37
C THR A 478 -17.77 22.64 11.86
N PRO A 479 -19.00 23.03 12.30
CA PRO A 479 -19.39 22.92 13.70
C PRO A 479 -19.28 21.50 14.28
N LEU A 480 -19.31 20.47 13.42
CA LEU A 480 -19.22 19.06 13.79
C LEU A 480 -17.76 18.59 14.00
N GLU A 481 -16.76 19.46 13.80
CA GLU A 481 -15.38 19.17 14.22
C GLU A 481 -15.34 18.90 15.72
N ALA A 482 -16.08 19.68 16.52
CA ALA A 482 -16.29 19.45 17.95
C ALA A 482 -17.21 18.24 18.19
N VAL A 483 -16.72 17.26 18.96
CA VAL A 483 -17.44 16.01 19.24
C VAL A 483 -18.71 16.21 20.05
N GLU A 484 -18.78 17.30 20.80
CA GLU A 484 -19.95 17.73 21.56
C GLU A 484 -21.16 18.05 20.67
N ASN A 485 -20.92 18.33 19.38
CA ASN A 485 -21.97 18.59 18.39
C ASN A 485 -22.30 17.36 17.53
N ARG A 486 -21.64 16.22 17.76
CA ARG A 486 -21.84 15.00 16.96
C ARG A 486 -22.95 14.16 17.54
N HIS A 487 -24.13 14.26 16.95
CA HIS A 487 -25.25 13.36 17.20
C HIS A 487 -25.25 12.20 16.21
N VAL A 488 -25.43 10.97 16.69
CA VAL A 488 -25.36 9.77 15.85
C VAL A 488 -26.36 9.78 14.68
N SER A 489 -27.56 10.32 14.88
CA SER A 489 -28.57 10.46 13.82
C SER A 489 -28.12 11.45 12.75
N ASP A 490 -27.55 12.58 13.17
CA ASP A 490 -27.14 13.65 12.26
C ASP A 490 -25.98 13.19 11.38
N ILE A 491 -25.01 12.46 11.96
CA ILE A 491 -23.92 11.84 11.19
C ILE A 491 -24.49 10.86 10.16
N ALA A 492 -25.45 9.99 10.53
CA ALA A 492 -26.09 9.08 9.59
C ALA A 492 -26.80 9.82 8.44
N HIS A 493 -27.56 10.88 8.75
CA HIS A 493 -28.22 11.73 7.76
C HIS A 493 -27.21 12.39 6.81
N LEU A 494 -26.13 12.97 7.34
CA LEU A 494 -25.13 13.66 6.53
C LEU A 494 -24.37 12.70 5.61
N LEU A 495 -24.04 11.50 6.09
CA LEU A 495 -23.40 10.47 5.30
C LEU A 495 -24.29 10.02 4.13
N MET A 496 -25.56 9.69 4.41
CA MET A 496 -26.50 9.21 3.40
C MET A 496 -26.92 10.31 2.41
N ASN A 497 -27.23 11.51 2.89
CA ASN A 497 -27.57 12.64 2.01
C ASN A 497 -26.35 13.08 1.18
N GLY A 498 -25.16 13.06 1.76
CA GLY A 498 -23.93 13.34 1.03
C GLY A 498 -23.68 12.32 -0.08
N ALA A 499 -23.93 11.04 0.17
CA ALA A 499 -23.83 10.01 -0.87
C ALA A 499 -24.83 10.25 -2.00
N ALA A 500 -26.07 10.62 -1.68
CA ALA A 500 -27.10 10.94 -2.67
C ALA A 500 -26.74 12.18 -3.51
N TYR A 501 -26.17 13.21 -2.86
CA TYR A 501 -25.61 14.38 -3.54
C TYR A 501 -24.48 13.99 -4.51
N LEU A 502 -23.55 13.14 -4.07
CA LEU A 502 -22.43 12.69 -4.92
C LEU A 502 -22.92 11.80 -6.09
N THR A 503 -24.00 11.05 -5.92
CA THR A 503 -24.66 10.33 -7.04
C THR A 503 -25.14 11.30 -8.11
N ARG A 504 -25.77 12.43 -7.73
CA ARG A 504 -26.18 13.47 -8.70
C ARG A 504 -24.99 14.10 -9.42
N LEU A 505 -23.88 14.32 -8.73
CA LEU A 505 -22.66 14.80 -9.38
C LEU A 505 -22.13 13.79 -10.40
N SER A 506 -22.15 12.50 -10.07
CA SER A 506 -21.75 11.43 -10.99
C SER A 506 -22.62 11.42 -12.25
N LEU A 507 -23.93 11.65 -12.13
CA LEU A 507 -24.84 11.79 -13.28
C LEU A 507 -24.53 13.01 -14.15
N LEU A 508 -24.13 14.14 -13.56
CA LEU A 508 -23.70 15.31 -14.33
C LEU A 508 -22.42 15.04 -15.12
N GLU A 509 -21.45 14.34 -14.53
CA GLU A 509 -20.22 13.95 -15.23
C GLU A 509 -20.53 13.05 -16.43
N LEU A 510 -21.51 12.14 -16.32
CA LEU A 510 -22.01 11.33 -17.44
C LEU A 510 -22.70 12.16 -18.55
N LEU A 511 -23.25 13.32 -18.21
CA LEU A 511 -23.76 14.31 -19.19
C LEU A 511 -22.64 15.18 -19.79
N ASN A 512 -21.36 14.83 -19.56
CA ASN A 512 -20.18 15.56 -20.01
C ASN A 512 -20.14 17.01 -19.48
N VAL A 513 -20.62 17.20 -18.24
CA VAL A 513 -20.53 18.45 -17.48
C VAL A 513 -19.31 18.39 -16.56
N ALA A 514 -18.39 19.33 -16.72
CA ALA A 514 -17.25 19.53 -15.83
C ALA A 514 -17.73 20.14 -14.50
N ILE A 515 -17.48 19.40 -13.41
CA ILE A 515 -17.87 19.76 -12.05
C ILE A 515 -16.68 20.41 -11.32
N PRO A 516 -16.86 21.57 -10.66
CA PRO A 516 -15.82 22.18 -9.83
C PRO A 516 -15.37 21.27 -8.69
N ASP A 517 -14.07 21.20 -8.41
CA ASP A 517 -13.50 20.33 -7.37
C ASP A 517 -14.11 20.59 -5.97
N GLN A 518 -14.51 21.83 -5.68
CA GLN A 518 -15.18 22.18 -4.42
C GLN A 518 -16.52 21.44 -4.25
N ALA A 519 -17.28 21.26 -5.33
CA ALA A 519 -18.53 20.50 -5.30
C ALA A 519 -18.27 19.01 -5.07
N LYS A 520 -17.20 18.46 -5.68
CA LYS A 520 -16.82 17.05 -5.52
C LYS A 520 -16.43 16.68 -4.09
N ARG A 521 -15.93 17.64 -3.29
CA ARG A 521 -15.53 17.38 -1.90
C ARG A 521 -16.71 17.15 -0.94
N HIS A 522 -17.90 17.65 -1.25
CA HIS A 522 -19.09 17.65 -0.38
C HIS A 522 -18.75 17.82 1.11
N VAL A 523 -18.68 19.07 1.59
CA VAL A 523 -18.56 19.35 3.03
C VAL A 523 -19.93 19.80 3.54
N PRO A 524 -20.41 19.31 4.69
CA PRO A 524 -21.64 19.82 5.28
C PRO A 524 -21.64 21.36 5.34
N PHE A 525 -22.76 21.99 4.97
CA PHE A 525 -22.95 23.46 5.02
C PHE A 525 -22.16 24.31 4.00
N SER A 526 -21.42 23.71 3.05
CA SER A 526 -20.53 24.46 2.13
C SER A 526 -21.21 25.38 1.10
N PHE A 527 -22.54 25.28 0.91
CA PHE A 527 -23.28 26.02 -0.14
C PHE A 527 -24.38 26.94 0.38
N GLN A 528 -24.47 27.17 1.70
CA GLN A 528 -25.37 28.16 2.29
C GLN A 528 -24.57 29.30 2.91
N LEU A 529 -24.23 30.31 2.09
CA LEU A 529 -23.93 31.67 2.54
C LEU A 529 -24.13 32.60 1.34
N ASN A 530 -25.40 32.92 1.04
CA ASN A 530 -25.84 34.22 0.53
C ASN A 530 -27.38 34.30 0.48
N ASN A 531 -27.90 35.34 1.14
CA ASN A 531 -29.27 35.90 1.13
C ASN A 531 -30.36 35.25 2.01
N PHE A 532 -30.41 35.71 3.26
CA PHE A 532 -31.67 36.10 3.89
C PHE A 532 -31.56 37.53 4.45
N GLN A 533 -31.86 38.52 3.61
CA GLN A 533 -32.41 39.79 4.05
C GLN A 533 -33.54 40.17 3.09
N SER A 534 -34.79 39.97 3.54
CA SER A 534 -35.87 40.97 3.53
C SER A 534 -37.24 40.28 3.67
N ASN A 535 -37.82 40.30 4.87
CA ASN A 535 -39.07 41.02 5.14
C ASN A 535 -39.54 40.85 6.59
N SER A 536 -39.61 41.99 7.30
CA SER A 536 -40.46 42.36 8.46
C SER A 536 -40.50 41.44 9.70
N SER A 537 -40.36 41.87 10.95
CA SER A 537 -40.40 43.20 11.58
C SER A 537 -40.18 43.07 13.10
N GLN A 538 -39.51 44.06 13.70
CA GLN A 538 -39.57 44.52 15.11
C GLN A 538 -39.05 43.61 16.25
N SER A 539 -37.92 43.97 16.88
CA SER A 539 -37.91 44.85 18.07
C SER A 539 -36.50 45.07 18.68
N ASN A 540 -36.15 46.35 18.78
CA ASN A 540 -35.28 47.10 19.70
C ASN A 540 -34.09 46.49 20.47
N SER A 541 -32.93 47.14 20.23
CA SER A 541 -31.89 47.61 21.17
C SER A 541 -31.16 46.59 22.07
N SER A 542 -29.83 46.54 22.06
CA SER A 542 -28.98 47.63 22.56
C SER A 542 -27.49 47.45 22.18
N GLN A 543 -26.83 48.60 22.04
CA GLN A 543 -25.42 48.83 21.73
C GLN A 543 -24.45 48.20 22.74
N LEU A 544 -23.22 47.88 22.30
CA LEU A 544 -21.98 48.51 22.82
C LEU A 544 -20.72 48.03 22.06
N ASN A 545 -20.10 49.02 21.41
CA ASN A 545 -18.70 49.31 21.08
C ASN A 545 -17.61 48.22 20.96
N ASN A 546 -16.93 48.31 19.81
CA ASN A 546 -15.52 48.06 19.62
C ASN A 546 -14.67 49.12 20.34
N ASP A 547 -13.58 48.68 20.96
CA ASP A 547 -12.30 49.33 21.27
C ASP A 547 -11.58 48.28 22.15
N GLU A 548 -10.40 47.73 21.90
CA GLU A 548 -9.12 48.29 21.48
C GLU A 548 -8.18 47.15 21.03
N LEU A 549 -7.35 47.44 20.04
CA LEU A 549 -6.10 46.75 19.73
C LEU A 549 -4.97 47.40 20.54
N SER A 550 -3.95 46.58 20.87
CA SER A 550 -2.56 46.93 21.21
C SER A 550 -2.20 47.21 22.68
N GLU A 551 -1.29 46.38 23.22
CA GLU A 551 0.08 46.72 23.67
C GLU A 551 0.75 45.49 24.32
N MET A 552 1.78 44.93 23.67
CA MET A 552 3.21 44.95 24.08
C MET A 552 3.57 44.00 25.25
N SER A 553 4.30 42.90 24.99
CA SER A 553 5.78 42.75 25.07
C SER A 553 6.30 42.80 26.54
N ALA A 554 7.26 42.03 27.06
CA ALA A 554 8.42 41.33 26.51
C ALA A 554 9.14 40.51 27.64
N GLN A 555 10.06 39.60 27.24
CA GLN A 555 11.33 39.19 27.91
C GLN A 555 11.31 38.25 29.15
N LYS A 556 12.17 37.23 29.35
CA LYS A 556 13.53 36.80 28.88
C LYS A 556 13.67 35.27 29.07
N SER A 557 14.14 34.46 28.11
CA SER A 557 15.52 34.04 27.77
C SER A 557 16.42 33.48 28.90
N GLN A 558 16.82 32.21 28.79
CA GLN A 558 18.23 31.81 28.96
C GLN A 558 18.58 30.54 28.18
N VAL A 559 19.73 30.60 27.52
CA VAL A 559 20.26 29.79 26.42
C VAL A 559 21.19 28.69 26.95
N ARG A 560 21.23 27.52 26.27
CA ARG A 560 22.51 26.84 25.96
C ARG A 560 22.45 26.08 24.63
N SER A 561 23.23 26.62 23.72
CA SER A 561 23.56 26.29 22.33
C SER A 561 24.04 24.87 22.02
N LYS A 562 23.56 24.33 20.89
CA LYS A 562 24.40 23.85 19.78
C LYS A 562 23.60 24.03 18.48
N GLU A 563 23.78 25.17 17.84
CA GLU A 563 23.29 25.45 16.48
C GLU A 563 24.21 24.81 15.45
N ALA A 564 23.63 24.28 14.37
CA ALA A 564 24.21 24.41 13.03
C ALA A 564 23.13 24.28 11.94
N MET A 565 23.00 25.38 11.19
CA MET A 565 22.41 25.56 9.85
C MET A 565 20.89 25.74 9.72
N ASP A 566 20.55 27.01 9.49
CA ASP A 566 19.32 27.52 8.91
C ASP A 566 19.26 27.13 7.41
N PHE A 567 18.12 26.60 6.92
CA PHE A 567 17.96 25.96 5.61
C PHE A 567 16.72 26.47 4.86
N SER A 568 16.85 27.59 4.15
CA SER A 568 15.74 28.21 3.42
C SER A 568 15.39 27.57 2.06
N THR A 569 16.04 26.47 1.64
CA THR A 569 15.77 25.79 0.34
C THR A 569 15.67 24.26 0.39
N LYS A 570 15.56 23.64 1.57
CA LYS A 570 15.52 22.17 1.66
C LYS A 570 14.10 21.62 1.63
N LEU A 571 13.86 20.67 0.72
CA LEU A 571 12.62 19.87 0.71
C LEU A 571 12.37 19.27 2.10
N CYS A 572 11.12 19.36 2.57
CA CYS A 572 10.70 18.69 3.78
C CYS A 572 10.53 17.19 3.48
N LEU A 573 11.20 16.32 4.24
CA LEU A 573 11.26 14.87 3.97
C LEU A 573 10.80 14.07 5.19
N ASP A 574 9.84 14.58 5.94
CA ASP A 574 9.52 14.06 7.26
C ASP A 574 8.71 12.75 7.18
N ASN A 575 7.69 12.69 6.32
CA ASN A 575 6.96 11.45 6.03
C ASN A 575 7.89 10.41 5.40
N SER A 576 8.78 10.84 4.49
CA SER A 576 9.77 10.01 3.82
C SER A 576 10.77 9.40 4.82
N LYS A 577 11.29 10.20 5.75
CA LYS A 577 12.17 9.71 6.83
C LYS A 577 11.44 8.78 7.76
N ASP A 578 10.21 9.10 8.17
CA ASP A 578 9.45 8.26 9.09
C ASP A 578 9.05 6.94 8.47
N PHE A 579 8.73 6.92 7.18
CA PHE A 579 8.57 5.68 6.43
C PHE A 579 9.87 4.89 6.36
N TYR A 580 11.01 5.53 6.04
CA TYR A 580 12.31 4.85 6.03
C TYR A 580 12.68 4.28 7.41
N LYS A 581 12.38 4.97 8.51
CA LYS A 581 12.53 4.43 9.88
C LYS A 581 11.65 3.19 10.10
N LYS A 582 10.41 3.18 9.59
CA LYS A 582 9.55 1.98 9.65
C LYS A 582 10.15 0.85 8.81
N CYS A 583 10.71 1.15 7.64
CA CYS A 583 11.43 0.18 6.81
C CYS A 583 12.56 -0.50 7.58
N TRP A 584 13.35 0.24 8.37
CA TRP A 584 14.40 -0.33 9.21
C TRP A 584 13.90 -1.38 10.21
N ASN A 585 12.65 -1.28 10.67
CA ASN A 585 12.07 -2.24 11.61
C ASN A 585 11.63 -3.55 10.95
N VAL A 586 11.38 -3.55 9.63
CA VAL A 586 10.78 -4.70 8.92
C VAL A 586 11.65 -5.22 7.77
N MET A 587 12.67 -4.48 7.35
CA MET A 587 13.61 -4.86 6.31
C MET A 587 15.05 -4.74 6.83
N PRO A 588 15.92 -5.73 6.58
CA PRO A 588 17.34 -5.61 6.88
C PRO A 588 17.94 -4.34 6.25
N GLY A 589 18.47 -3.43 7.07
CA GLY A 589 19.03 -2.15 6.62
C GLY A 589 18.02 -1.16 6.03
N GLY A 590 16.72 -1.38 6.21
CA GLY A 590 15.66 -0.50 5.71
C GLY A 590 15.52 -0.45 4.18
N THR A 591 16.19 -1.33 3.44
CA THR A 591 16.18 -1.36 1.97
C THR A 591 16.48 -2.77 1.43
N HIS A 592 16.08 -3.05 0.19
CA HIS A 592 16.37 -4.33 -0.48
C HIS A 592 17.74 -4.37 -1.18
N TYR A 593 18.62 -3.41 -0.92
CA TYR A 593 19.88 -3.27 -1.65
C TYR A 593 20.99 -2.70 -0.76
N ASN A 594 22.10 -3.44 -0.60
CA ASN A 594 23.13 -3.21 0.42
C ASN A 594 24.56 -3.06 -0.14
N PHE A 595 24.76 -2.31 -1.23
CA PHE A 595 26.09 -2.05 -1.78
C PHE A 595 26.95 -1.20 -0.84
N GLY A 596 27.80 -1.84 -0.04
CA GLY A 596 28.97 -1.24 0.63
C GLY A 596 28.73 -0.03 1.55
N ASP A 597 27.46 0.35 1.79
CA ASP A 597 27.06 1.52 2.58
C ASP A 597 26.17 1.06 3.75
N PRO A 598 26.78 0.57 4.85
CA PRO A 598 26.05 0.07 6.02
C PRO A 598 25.28 1.17 6.77
N GLU A 599 25.56 2.45 6.51
CA GLU A 599 25.01 3.59 7.22
C GLU A 599 24.27 4.57 6.30
N ARG A 600 23.72 4.09 5.17
CA ARG A 600 23.08 4.93 4.16
C ARG A 600 22.05 5.89 4.79
N PRO A 601 22.33 7.21 4.82
CA PRO A 601 21.70 8.14 5.77
C PRO A 601 20.21 8.37 5.52
N LEU A 602 19.75 8.25 4.26
CA LEU A 602 18.34 8.25 3.89
C LEU A 602 18.12 7.64 2.50
N VAL A 603 17.23 6.63 2.41
CA VAL A 603 16.63 6.19 1.14
C VAL A 603 15.25 6.83 1.05
N ILE A 604 15.05 7.70 0.06
CA ILE A 604 13.76 8.40 -0.13
C ILE A 604 12.77 7.41 -0.77
N PRO A 605 11.63 7.12 -0.12
CA PRO A 605 10.52 6.38 -0.73
C PRO A 605 9.75 7.27 -1.70
N PHE A 606 9.33 6.71 -2.83
CA PHE A 606 8.53 7.39 -3.85
C PHE A 606 7.19 6.65 -4.03
N ASN A 607 6.09 7.38 -4.17
CA ASN A 607 4.75 6.81 -4.39
C ASN A 607 4.14 7.16 -5.76
N ARG A 608 4.80 8.02 -6.54
CA ARG A 608 4.35 8.44 -7.87
C ARG A 608 5.54 8.69 -8.78
N GLY A 609 5.38 8.39 -10.06
CA GLY A 609 6.30 8.76 -11.13
C GLY A 609 5.57 9.15 -12.40
N LEU A 610 6.13 10.07 -13.17
CA LEU A 610 5.62 10.54 -14.46
C LEU A 610 6.79 11.07 -15.28
N ASN A 611 6.96 10.57 -16.50
CA ASN A 611 8.08 10.91 -17.38
C ASN A 611 9.44 10.69 -16.66
N SER A 612 10.23 11.74 -16.50
CA SER A 612 11.53 11.75 -15.80
C SER A 612 11.43 12.22 -14.34
N ARG A 613 10.23 12.24 -13.76
CA ARG A 613 9.96 12.76 -12.42
C ARG A 613 9.40 11.69 -11.49
N VAL A 614 9.74 11.80 -10.22
CA VAL A 614 9.19 10.99 -9.12
C VAL A 614 8.80 11.89 -7.95
N TRP A 615 7.77 11.50 -7.21
CA TRP A 615 7.30 12.22 -6.02
C TRP A 615 7.45 11.36 -4.77
N ASP A 616 8.02 11.96 -3.74
CA ASP A 616 8.21 11.30 -2.45
C ASP A 616 6.91 11.30 -1.60
N LEU A 617 6.97 10.71 -0.41
CA LEU A 617 5.81 10.62 0.49
C LEU A 617 5.42 11.95 1.14
N ASP A 618 6.22 12.99 0.96
CA ASP A 618 5.94 14.37 1.39
C ASP A 618 5.34 15.20 0.23
N GLY A 619 5.23 14.61 -0.96
CA GLY A 619 4.71 15.26 -2.16
C GLY A 619 5.74 16.11 -2.90
N ASN A 620 7.03 16.04 -2.56
CA ASN A 620 8.06 16.78 -3.28
C ASN A 620 8.37 16.09 -4.61
N GLU A 621 8.59 16.91 -5.63
CA GLU A 621 9.01 16.47 -6.96
C GLU A 621 10.54 16.30 -7.04
N HIS A 622 10.98 15.21 -7.67
CA HIS A 622 12.38 14.93 -7.93
C HIS A 622 12.62 14.55 -9.39
N LEU A 623 13.73 15.02 -9.97
CA LEU A 623 14.28 14.55 -11.24
C LEU A 623 15.04 13.22 -11.03
N ASP A 624 14.57 12.17 -11.69
CA ASP A 624 15.11 10.81 -11.58
C ASP A 624 16.22 10.55 -12.61
N LEU A 625 17.45 10.91 -12.25
CA LEU A 625 18.66 10.53 -13.00
C LEU A 625 19.27 9.21 -12.51
N PHE A 626 18.63 8.56 -11.53
CA PHE A 626 19.03 7.26 -11.01
C PHE A 626 18.49 6.14 -11.89
N CYS A 627 17.23 6.25 -12.32
CA CYS A 627 16.54 5.31 -13.22
C CYS A 627 16.75 3.84 -12.79
N LYS A 628 16.75 3.60 -11.47
CA LYS A 628 17.04 2.29 -10.83
C LYS A 628 18.32 1.62 -11.41
N PHE A 629 19.47 2.27 -11.27
CA PHE A 629 20.76 1.82 -11.83
C PHE A 629 20.74 1.67 -13.36
N GLY A 630 20.04 2.56 -14.03
CA GLY A 630 19.89 2.55 -15.49
C GLY A 630 19.01 1.40 -16.00
N ALA A 631 18.11 0.87 -15.18
CA ALA A 631 17.08 -0.05 -15.63
C ALA A 631 16.00 0.68 -16.42
N LEU A 632 15.41 1.72 -15.83
CA LEU A 632 14.27 2.44 -16.40
C LEU A 632 14.70 3.22 -17.65
N LEU A 633 14.42 2.68 -18.84
CA LEU A 633 14.71 3.30 -20.14
C LEU A 633 13.48 4.04 -20.67
N VAL A 634 12.28 3.47 -20.52
CA VAL A 634 11.05 4.01 -21.11
C VAL A 634 10.44 5.18 -20.34
N GLY A 635 11.00 5.53 -19.18
CA GLY A 635 10.48 6.55 -18.27
C GLY A 635 9.29 6.07 -17.43
N HIS A 636 8.86 6.90 -16.48
CA HIS A 636 7.72 6.61 -15.62
C HIS A 636 6.39 6.89 -16.32
N HIS A 637 5.38 6.06 -16.06
CA HIS A 637 4.03 6.22 -16.62
C HIS A 637 3.98 6.39 -18.15
N ASN A 638 4.82 5.64 -18.87
CA ASN A 638 4.79 5.61 -20.33
C ASN A 638 3.51 4.87 -20.79
N GLU A 639 2.54 5.59 -21.36
CA GLU A 639 1.24 5.05 -21.72
C GLU A 639 1.31 3.91 -22.75
N GLU A 640 2.11 4.06 -23.82
CA GLU A 640 2.28 3.01 -24.84
C GLU A 640 2.82 1.73 -24.22
N TYR A 641 3.84 1.86 -23.37
CA TYR A 641 4.45 0.75 -22.66
C TYR A 641 3.47 0.08 -21.69
N ASN A 642 2.81 0.87 -20.83
CA ASN A 642 1.87 0.36 -19.83
C ASN A 642 0.64 -0.31 -20.47
N ASN A 643 0.06 0.30 -21.49
CA ASN A 643 -1.10 -0.26 -22.19
C ASN A 643 -0.76 -1.60 -22.83
N SER A 644 0.44 -1.74 -23.39
CA SER A 644 0.90 -3.02 -23.94
C SER A 644 1.03 -4.11 -22.88
N LEU A 645 1.50 -3.76 -21.68
CA LEU A 645 1.58 -4.72 -20.57
C LEU A 645 0.19 -5.09 -20.04
N ILE A 646 -0.70 -4.12 -19.86
CA ILE A 646 -2.08 -4.34 -19.40
C ILE A 646 -2.85 -5.20 -20.39
N ASP A 647 -2.75 -4.92 -21.69
CA ASP A 647 -3.34 -5.75 -22.75
C ASP A 647 -2.84 -7.19 -22.65
N TYR A 648 -1.53 -7.38 -22.47
CA TYR A 648 -0.98 -8.72 -22.37
C TYR A 648 -1.34 -9.44 -21.06
N MET A 649 -1.42 -8.72 -19.93
CA MET A 649 -1.88 -9.28 -18.65
C MET A 649 -3.30 -9.86 -18.74
N SER A 650 -4.13 -9.35 -19.64
CA SER A 650 -5.49 -9.88 -19.88
C SER A 650 -5.52 -11.19 -20.68
N LYS A 651 -4.37 -11.63 -21.23
CA LYS A 651 -4.26 -12.84 -22.05
C LYS A 651 -3.74 -14.02 -21.21
N VAL A 652 -2.42 -14.11 -21.05
CA VAL A 652 -1.76 -15.24 -20.36
C VAL A 652 -0.69 -14.70 -19.43
N THR A 653 -0.80 -14.99 -18.14
CA THR A 653 0.05 -14.36 -17.10
C THR A 653 1.28 -15.19 -16.74
N SER A 654 1.19 -16.52 -16.72
CA SER A 654 2.31 -17.43 -16.40
C SER A 654 2.10 -18.81 -17.01
N VAL A 655 2.93 -19.17 -17.98
CA VAL A 655 2.94 -20.46 -18.70
C VAL A 655 4.36 -20.74 -19.20
N ASP A 656 4.63 -21.99 -19.58
CA ASP A 656 5.94 -22.40 -20.10
C ASP A 656 6.29 -21.76 -21.46
N THR A 657 5.28 -21.49 -22.30
CA THR A 657 5.44 -20.88 -23.64
C THR A 657 4.22 -20.03 -24.00
N CYS A 658 4.42 -18.95 -24.77
CA CYS A 658 3.35 -18.07 -25.24
C CYS A 658 3.55 -17.59 -26.69
N ASP A 659 2.55 -16.90 -27.21
CA ASP A 659 2.48 -16.38 -28.59
C ASP A 659 3.52 -15.29 -28.92
N LEU A 660 4.25 -14.76 -27.93
CA LEU A 660 5.30 -13.75 -28.13
C LEU A 660 6.70 -14.33 -28.38
N GLU A 661 6.95 -15.58 -28.01
CA GLU A 661 8.31 -16.14 -27.95
C GLU A 661 9.10 -15.98 -29.25
N VAL A 662 8.48 -16.38 -30.37
CA VAL A 662 9.11 -16.34 -31.69
C VAL A 662 9.40 -14.88 -32.07
N GLY A 663 8.41 -14.00 -31.97
CA GLY A 663 8.55 -12.59 -32.37
C GLY A 663 9.62 -11.86 -31.56
N VAL A 664 9.69 -12.09 -30.25
CA VAL A 664 10.73 -11.50 -29.39
C VAL A 664 12.11 -12.04 -29.74
N CYS A 665 12.24 -13.36 -29.93
CA CYS A 665 13.51 -13.97 -30.33
C CYS A 665 13.99 -13.44 -31.69
N GLU A 666 13.12 -13.40 -32.70
CA GLU A 666 13.44 -12.85 -34.02
C GLU A 666 13.84 -11.38 -33.95
N THR A 667 13.15 -10.58 -33.12
CA THR A 667 13.50 -9.18 -32.88
C THR A 667 14.90 -9.04 -32.30
N MET A 668 15.26 -9.87 -31.31
CA MET A 668 16.61 -9.86 -30.73
C MET A 668 17.68 -10.32 -31.73
N LEU A 669 17.43 -11.42 -32.46
CA LEU A 669 18.30 -11.93 -33.54
C LEU A 669 18.56 -10.87 -34.63
N LYS A 670 17.54 -10.09 -34.97
CA LYS A 670 17.64 -9.01 -35.96
C LYS A 670 18.61 -7.91 -35.55
N HIS A 671 18.65 -7.55 -34.26
CA HIS A 671 19.37 -6.36 -33.80
C HIS A 671 20.71 -6.63 -33.14
N ILE A 672 20.84 -7.75 -32.41
CA ILE A 672 21.99 -8.07 -31.58
C ILE A 672 22.97 -8.94 -32.40
N PRO A 673 24.18 -8.44 -32.72
CA PRO A 673 25.11 -9.13 -33.63
C PRO A 673 25.48 -10.56 -33.25
N CYS A 674 25.71 -10.86 -31.96
CA CYS A 674 26.08 -12.22 -31.53
C CYS A 674 24.89 -13.18 -31.42
N ALA A 675 23.65 -12.69 -31.53
CA ALA A 675 22.46 -13.47 -31.24
C ALA A 675 22.10 -14.37 -32.44
N GLU A 676 22.60 -15.60 -32.45
CA GLU A 676 22.07 -16.66 -33.33
C GLU A 676 20.95 -17.45 -32.64
N MET A 677 20.99 -17.49 -31.30
CA MET A 677 19.98 -18.04 -30.41
C MET A 677 19.89 -17.18 -29.14
N VAL A 678 18.72 -17.19 -28.50
CA VAL A 678 18.45 -16.46 -27.26
C VAL A 678 17.83 -17.40 -26.23
N ARG A 679 18.13 -17.16 -24.95
CA ARG A 679 17.43 -17.78 -23.82
C ARG A 679 17.19 -16.76 -22.72
N PHE A 680 16.00 -16.79 -22.13
CA PHE A 680 15.57 -15.80 -21.13
C PHE A 680 15.80 -16.29 -19.70
N CYS A 681 16.08 -15.32 -18.82
CA CYS A 681 16.32 -15.45 -17.37
C CYS A 681 15.58 -14.31 -16.64
N LEU A 682 15.47 -14.34 -15.31
CA LEU A 682 14.87 -13.23 -14.55
C LEU A 682 15.87 -12.12 -14.18
N SER A 683 17.14 -12.46 -13.95
CA SER A 683 18.16 -11.50 -13.49
C SER A 683 19.49 -11.57 -14.25
N GLY A 684 20.21 -10.45 -14.28
CA GLY A 684 21.55 -10.40 -14.89
C GLY A 684 22.56 -11.37 -14.24
N THR A 685 22.53 -11.53 -12.90
CA THR A 685 23.38 -12.51 -12.20
C THR A 685 23.13 -13.94 -12.73
N GLU A 686 21.86 -14.31 -12.92
CA GLU A 686 21.46 -15.61 -13.44
C GLU A 686 21.95 -15.81 -14.88
N ALA A 687 21.78 -14.80 -15.74
CA ALA A 687 22.27 -14.83 -17.11
C ALA A 687 23.79 -15.04 -17.17
N ILE A 688 24.55 -14.35 -16.32
CA ILE A 688 26.01 -14.50 -16.21
C ILE A 688 26.40 -15.91 -15.76
N GLN A 689 25.77 -16.46 -14.72
CA GLN A 689 26.08 -17.82 -14.26
C GLN A 689 25.82 -18.88 -15.33
N ASN A 690 24.73 -18.74 -16.07
CA ASN A 690 24.39 -19.65 -17.16
C ASN A 690 25.32 -19.48 -18.37
N ALA A 691 25.76 -18.26 -18.69
CA ALA A 691 26.77 -18.01 -19.73
C ALA A 691 28.13 -18.63 -19.37
N LEU A 692 28.57 -18.52 -18.11
CA LEU A 692 29.78 -19.19 -17.61
C LEU A 692 29.64 -20.72 -17.67
N ARG A 693 28.46 -21.26 -17.33
CA ARG A 693 28.19 -22.71 -17.43
C ARG A 693 28.29 -23.21 -18.87
N LEU A 694 27.72 -22.47 -19.82
CA LEU A 694 27.85 -22.76 -21.25
C LEU A 694 29.31 -22.74 -21.70
N ALA A 695 30.07 -21.71 -21.32
CA ALA A 695 31.48 -21.60 -21.69
C ALA A 695 32.32 -22.77 -21.18
N ARG A 696 32.11 -23.20 -19.94
CA ARG A 696 32.77 -24.37 -19.36
C ARG A 696 32.42 -25.65 -20.10
N ALA A 697 31.14 -25.86 -20.39
CA ALA A 697 30.68 -27.04 -21.13
C ALA A 697 31.18 -27.06 -22.58
N PHE A 698 31.33 -25.89 -23.21
CA PHE A 698 31.84 -25.76 -24.57
C PHE A 698 33.33 -26.03 -24.66
N THR A 699 34.11 -25.47 -23.74
CA THR A 699 35.59 -25.55 -23.78
C THR A 699 36.16 -26.76 -23.03
N GLY A 700 35.42 -27.35 -22.09
CA GLY A 700 35.91 -28.36 -21.16
C GLY A 700 36.80 -27.80 -20.04
N LYS A 701 36.89 -26.47 -19.90
CA LYS A 701 37.77 -25.77 -18.97
C LYS A 701 36.97 -25.19 -17.80
N ASN A 702 37.62 -24.79 -16.70
CA ASN A 702 36.92 -24.39 -15.47
C ASN A 702 37.01 -22.89 -15.13
N ARG A 703 38.19 -22.29 -15.22
CA ARG A 703 38.44 -20.92 -14.76
C ARG A 703 37.93 -19.89 -15.77
N PHE A 704 37.69 -18.66 -15.34
CA PHE A 704 37.39 -17.55 -16.24
C PHE A 704 38.15 -16.29 -15.83
N ILE A 705 38.37 -15.38 -16.77
CA ILE A 705 38.98 -14.08 -16.52
C ILE A 705 37.89 -13.04 -16.34
N ARG A 706 38.04 -12.18 -15.34
CA ARG A 706 37.27 -10.93 -15.14
C ARG A 706 38.23 -9.78 -14.85
N PHE A 707 37.73 -8.55 -14.77
CA PHE A 707 38.58 -7.35 -14.71
C PHE A 707 38.29 -6.44 -13.52
N HIS A 708 39.29 -5.64 -13.12
CA HIS A 708 39.13 -4.59 -12.11
C HIS A 708 38.05 -3.59 -12.52
N GLY A 709 37.21 -3.16 -11.57
CA GLY A 709 36.14 -2.18 -11.79
C GLY A 709 34.86 -2.74 -12.41
N HIS A 710 34.87 -3.99 -12.90
CA HIS A 710 33.71 -4.61 -13.53
C HIS A 710 32.78 -5.22 -12.47
N TYR A 711 31.47 -5.13 -12.68
CA TYR A 711 30.47 -5.77 -11.81
C TYR A 711 29.52 -6.65 -12.62
N HIS A 712 29.54 -7.96 -12.32
CA HIS A 712 28.82 -8.99 -13.07
C HIS A 712 27.65 -9.63 -12.29
N GLY A 713 27.31 -9.09 -11.11
CA GLY A 713 26.28 -9.65 -10.24
C GLY A 713 26.81 -10.07 -8.87
N ASN A 714 25.98 -10.79 -8.14
CA ASN A 714 26.18 -11.09 -6.71
C ASN A 714 26.37 -12.58 -6.40
N ALA A 715 26.66 -13.41 -7.40
CA ALA A 715 26.99 -14.82 -7.18
C ALA A 715 28.44 -14.96 -6.68
N ASP A 716 28.68 -15.97 -5.83
CA ASP A 716 29.93 -16.18 -5.10
C ASP A 716 31.21 -16.14 -5.96
N ASN A 717 31.17 -16.75 -7.14
CA ASN A 717 32.32 -16.82 -8.04
C ASN A 717 32.62 -15.52 -8.81
N ILE A 718 31.72 -14.52 -8.77
CA ILE A 718 31.85 -13.27 -9.54
C ILE A 718 31.82 -12.01 -8.67
N MET A 719 31.41 -12.11 -7.40
CA MET A 719 31.32 -10.99 -6.46
C MET A 719 32.56 -10.91 -5.55
N GLY A 720 33.02 -9.69 -5.25
CA GLY A 720 34.13 -9.38 -4.33
C GLY A 720 35.52 -9.68 -4.86
N TRP A 721 36.55 -9.07 -4.25
CA TRP A 721 37.98 -9.23 -4.56
C TRP A 721 38.87 -8.22 -3.79
N ARG A 722 40.17 -8.52 -3.68
CA ARG A 722 41.24 -7.53 -3.53
C ARG A 722 42.25 -7.67 -4.67
N LYS A 723 42.81 -6.54 -5.09
CA LYS A 723 43.94 -6.47 -6.02
C LYS A 723 45.13 -7.23 -5.42
N LYS A 724 45.53 -8.33 -6.05
CA LYS A 724 46.81 -8.96 -5.74
C LYS A 724 47.90 -8.22 -6.52
N GLN A 725 48.99 -7.84 -5.84
CA GLN A 725 50.13 -7.18 -6.51
C GLN A 725 50.89 -8.15 -7.43
N ASP A 726 50.77 -9.44 -7.17
CA ASP A 726 51.40 -10.49 -7.98
C ASP A 726 50.55 -10.82 -9.20
N LEU A 727 50.90 -10.20 -10.33
CA LEU A 727 50.29 -10.42 -11.64
C LEU A 727 50.77 -11.73 -12.31
N THR A 728 51.73 -12.45 -11.72
CA THR A 728 52.20 -13.73 -12.28
C THR A 728 51.23 -14.88 -11.99
N TYR A 729 50.48 -14.81 -10.89
CA TYR A 729 49.34 -15.67 -10.59
C TYR A 729 48.15 -14.84 -10.07
N PRO A 730 47.38 -14.22 -11.00
CA PRO A 730 46.41 -13.16 -10.69
C PRO A 730 45.06 -13.73 -10.24
N VAL A 731 45.08 -14.67 -9.29
CA VAL A 731 43.84 -15.14 -8.63
C VAL A 731 43.35 -14.08 -7.63
N PRO A 732 42.04 -13.84 -7.50
CA PRO A 732 41.51 -12.89 -6.53
C PRO A 732 41.84 -13.31 -5.10
N GLU A 733 42.29 -12.38 -4.28
CA GLU A 733 42.43 -12.59 -2.84
C GLU A 733 41.16 -12.12 -2.14
N GLN A 734 40.55 -12.97 -1.31
CA GLN A 734 39.47 -12.52 -0.43
C GLN A 734 40.05 -11.64 0.67
N PHE A 735 39.49 -10.44 0.87
CA PHE A 735 39.99 -9.48 1.84
C PHE A 735 38.86 -8.87 2.66
N LYS A 736 39.05 -8.89 3.98
CA LYS A 736 38.18 -8.23 4.93
C LYS A 736 38.35 -6.71 4.83
N GLY A 737 37.41 -6.05 4.14
CA GLY A 737 37.42 -4.60 3.89
C GLY A 737 37.22 -4.19 2.42
N ASP A 738 37.09 -5.14 1.49
CA ASP A 738 36.57 -4.84 0.15
C ASP A 738 35.08 -4.42 0.23
N LEU A 739 34.70 -3.39 -0.54
CA LEU A 739 33.33 -2.88 -0.61
C LEU A 739 32.33 -3.92 -1.15
N LEU A 740 32.82 -4.94 -1.85
CA LEU A 740 32.06 -6.06 -2.36
C LEU A 740 32.38 -7.38 -1.63
N ASP A 741 33.06 -7.32 -0.48
CA ASP A 741 33.25 -8.49 0.38
C ASP A 741 31.92 -8.88 1.06
N THR A 742 31.74 -10.18 1.27
CA THR A 742 30.57 -10.70 1.99
C THR A 742 30.96 -11.91 2.82
N LEU A 743 30.32 -12.04 3.98
CA LEU A 743 30.30 -13.30 4.72
C LEU A 743 29.40 -14.32 4.00
N GLY A 744 29.66 -15.60 4.25
CA GLY A 744 28.88 -16.72 3.70
C GLY A 744 29.29 -17.20 2.31
N ARG A 745 30.22 -16.52 1.64
CA ARG A 745 30.85 -16.99 0.39
C ARG A 745 31.82 -18.14 0.68
N ASP A 746 31.85 -19.14 -0.19
CA ASP A 746 32.88 -20.19 -0.16
C ASP A 746 34.30 -19.57 -0.26
N PRO A 747 35.21 -19.84 0.70
CA PRO A 747 36.53 -19.20 0.75
C PRO A 747 37.41 -19.41 -0.49
N ASN A 748 37.25 -20.53 -1.20
CA ASN A 748 38.13 -20.90 -2.32
C ASN A 748 37.50 -20.61 -3.68
N VAL A 749 36.19 -20.35 -3.74
CA VAL A 749 35.43 -20.23 -4.99
C VAL A 749 36.04 -19.26 -5.99
N LEU A 750 36.55 -18.10 -5.53
CA LEU A 750 37.14 -17.10 -6.41
C LEU A 750 38.49 -17.55 -6.97
N VAL A 751 39.32 -18.17 -6.14
CA VAL A 751 40.65 -18.68 -6.50
C VAL A 751 40.54 -19.89 -7.44
N ASP A 752 39.57 -20.76 -7.18
CA ASP A 752 39.34 -21.99 -7.95
C ASP A 752 38.69 -21.73 -9.31
N GLN A 753 37.90 -20.66 -9.41
CA GLN A 753 37.08 -20.39 -10.59
C GLN A 753 37.48 -19.17 -11.40
N SER A 754 38.27 -18.22 -10.89
CA SER A 754 38.52 -16.98 -11.62
C SER A 754 39.92 -16.41 -11.50
N PHE A 755 40.33 -15.67 -12.53
CA PHE A 755 41.42 -14.70 -12.50
C PHE A 755 40.84 -13.29 -12.52
N ILE A 756 41.56 -12.34 -11.95
CA ILE A 756 41.21 -10.92 -12.00
C ILE A 756 42.39 -10.09 -12.52
N LEU A 757 42.17 -9.37 -13.62
CA LEU A 757 43.21 -8.62 -14.33
C LEU A 757 42.89 -7.13 -14.38
N PRO A 758 43.90 -6.26 -14.56
CA PRO A 758 43.67 -4.89 -15.03
C PRO A 758 42.92 -4.91 -16.37
N TRP A 759 41.91 -4.05 -16.51
CA TRP A 759 41.22 -3.86 -17.78
C TRP A 759 42.04 -2.94 -18.70
N ASN A 760 41.87 -3.07 -20.01
CA ASN A 760 42.65 -2.35 -21.04
C ASN A 760 44.17 -2.66 -21.08
N ASP A 761 44.62 -3.74 -20.42
CA ASP A 761 46.00 -4.23 -20.53
C ASP A 761 46.02 -5.54 -21.33
N ILE A 762 46.31 -5.43 -22.62
CA ILE A 762 46.29 -6.57 -23.55
C ILE A 762 47.46 -7.52 -23.32
N ASP A 763 48.61 -7.03 -22.84
CA ASP A 763 49.80 -7.84 -22.60
C ASP A 763 49.59 -8.77 -21.40
N ILE A 764 48.97 -8.26 -20.32
CA ILE A 764 48.58 -9.06 -19.17
C ILE A 764 47.52 -10.10 -19.56
N LEU A 765 46.52 -9.72 -20.36
CA LEU A 765 45.50 -10.66 -20.83
C LEU A 765 46.13 -11.79 -21.67
N THR A 766 47.00 -11.43 -22.62
CA THR A 766 47.71 -12.38 -23.49
C THR A 766 48.54 -13.34 -22.67
N SER A 767 49.43 -12.84 -21.81
CA SER A 767 50.33 -13.66 -21.01
C SER A 767 49.58 -14.58 -20.04
N THR A 768 48.45 -14.14 -19.48
CA THR A 768 47.61 -14.97 -18.61
C THR A 768 46.92 -16.08 -19.39
N ILE A 769 46.33 -15.77 -20.55
CA ILE A 769 45.69 -16.78 -21.40
C ILE A 769 46.73 -17.81 -21.86
N GLU A 770 47.91 -17.41 -22.30
CA GLU A 770 48.97 -18.32 -22.76
C GLU A 770 49.43 -19.28 -21.67
N ARG A 771 49.61 -18.74 -20.46
CA ARG A 771 50.06 -19.52 -19.29
C ARG A 771 49.02 -20.53 -18.83
N TYR A 772 47.75 -20.15 -18.78
CA TYR A 772 46.65 -20.95 -18.25
C TYR A 772 45.65 -21.39 -19.33
N GLN A 773 46.09 -21.53 -20.58
CA GLN A 773 45.24 -21.78 -21.75
C GLN A 773 44.33 -23.02 -21.60
N ASN A 774 44.80 -24.03 -20.87
CA ASN A 774 44.07 -25.28 -20.62
C ASN A 774 43.07 -25.18 -19.46
N GLU A 775 43.07 -24.07 -18.72
CA GLU A 775 42.21 -23.86 -17.55
C GLU A 775 41.12 -22.82 -17.79
N ILE A 776 41.33 -21.87 -18.71
CA ILE A 776 40.43 -20.72 -18.91
C ILE A 776 39.33 -21.04 -19.92
N ALA A 777 38.09 -21.15 -19.45
CA ALA A 777 36.89 -21.32 -20.24
C ALA A 777 36.36 -20.03 -20.87
N ALA A 778 36.49 -18.90 -20.17
CA ALA A 778 35.90 -17.64 -20.61
C ALA A 778 36.72 -16.40 -20.25
N VAL A 779 36.55 -15.35 -21.04
CA VAL A 779 36.88 -13.97 -20.69
C VAL A 779 35.55 -13.21 -20.56
N LEU A 780 35.24 -12.73 -19.36
CA LEU A 780 34.01 -12.02 -19.03
C LEU A 780 34.33 -10.53 -18.80
N MET A 781 33.69 -9.64 -19.55
CA MET A 781 33.91 -8.20 -19.41
C MET A 781 32.66 -7.37 -19.73
N GLU A 782 32.54 -6.20 -19.11
CA GLU A 782 31.71 -5.12 -19.66
C GLU A 782 32.48 -4.55 -20.87
N PRO A 783 31.89 -4.48 -22.07
CA PRO A 783 32.57 -3.96 -23.26
C PRO A 783 32.83 -2.45 -23.18
N LEU A 784 32.02 -1.74 -22.40
CA LEU A 784 32.27 -0.38 -21.92
C LEU A 784 32.00 -0.40 -20.42
N CYS A 785 33.03 -0.12 -19.61
CA CYS A 785 32.97 -0.31 -18.16
C CYS A 785 32.22 0.85 -17.48
N ILE A 786 30.90 0.74 -17.39
CA ILE A 786 30.05 1.73 -16.71
C ILE A 786 30.21 1.61 -15.20
N ASN A 787 30.28 0.39 -14.66
CA ASN A 787 30.45 0.21 -13.21
C ASN A 787 31.81 0.73 -12.71
N GLY A 788 32.86 0.63 -13.54
CA GLY A 788 34.22 1.05 -13.20
C GLY A 788 34.53 2.52 -13.46
N GLY A 789 33.54 3.34 -13.82
CA GLY A 789 33.70 4.79 -13.96
C GLY A 789 33.36 5.38 -15.33
N GLY A 790 32.69 4.63 -16.22
CA GLY A 790 32.38 5.11 -17.57
C GLY A 790 33.63 5.11 -18.45
N ILE A 791 34.43 4.06 -18.34
CA ILE A 791 35.71 3.93 -19.05
C ILE A 791 35.47 3.22 -20.38
N PHE A 792 35.99 3.79 -21.47
CA PHE A 792 35.96 3.18 -22.81
C PHE A 792 37.10 2.15 -22.97
N PRO A 793 36.93 1.13 -23.82
CA PRO A 793 38.05 0.29 -24.21
C PRO A 793 39.11 1.14 -24.93
N VAL A 794 40.39 0.86 -24.71
CA VAL A 794 41.44 1.47 -25.54
C VAL A 794 41.39 0.88 -26.95
N ASP A 795 41.75 1.69 -27.94
CA ASP A 795 41.69 1.30 -29.35
C ASP A 795 42.37 -0.06 -29.61
N GLY A 796 41.64 -0.96 -30.26
CA GLY A 796 42.13 -2.30 -30.60
C GLY A 796 42.11 -3.33 -29.47
N TYR A 797 41.75 -2.97 -28.23
CA TYR A 797 41.76 -3.91 -27.11
C TYR A 797 40.72 -5.02 -27.27
N LEU A 798 39.49 -4.68 -27.65
CA LEU A 798 38.41 -5.66 -27.77
C LEU A 798 38.63 -6.61 -28.96
N GLU A 799 39.16 -6.11 -30.07
CA GLU A 799 39.54 -6.88 -31.25
C GLU A 799 40.63 -7.89 -30.90
N GLN A 800 41.66 -7.46 -30.18
CA GLN A 800 42.73 -8.34 -29.73
C GLN A 800 42.24 -9.36 -28.70
N ALA A 801 41.40 -8.96 -27.74
CA ALA A 801 40.78 -9.87 -26.78
C ALA A 801 39.94 -10.96 -27.47
N LYS A 802 39.16 -10.60 -28.50
CA LYS A 802 38.41 -11.54 -29.33
C LYS A 802 39.35 -12.51 -30.06
N ALA A 803 40.38 -12.00 -30.72
CA ALA A 803 41.36 -12.82 -31.45
C ALA A 803 42.09 -13.82 -30.52
N LEU A 804 42.46 -13.39 -29.30
CA LEU A 804 43.02 -14.28 -28.28
C LEU A 804 42.04 -15.38 -27.87
N CYS A 805 40.77 -15.02 -27.65
CA CYS A 805 39.74 -15.97 -27.28
C CYS A 805 39.53 -17.04 -28.36
N GLU A 806 39.48 -16.63 -29.63
CA GLU A 806 39.39 -17.54 -30.78
C GLU A 806 40.62 -18.44 -30.91
N LYS A 807 41.83 -17.89 -30.76
CA LYS A 807 43.09 -18.63 -30.85
C LYS A 807 43.22 -19.75 -29.82
N TYR A 808 42.81 -19.49 -28.57
CA TYR A 808 43.04 -20.40 -27.44
C TYR A 808 41.80 -21.22 -27.03
N ASN A 809 40.73 -21.21 -27.83
CA ASN A 809 39.44 -21.85 -27.50
C ASN A 809 38.92 -21.39 -26.13
N VAL A 810 38.71 -20.08 -25.99
CA VAL A 810 38.15 -19.40 -24.83
C VAL A 810 36.91 -18.64 -25.28
N VAL A 811 35.83 -18.67 -24.48
CA VAL A 811 34.59 -17.97 -24.82
C VAL A 811 34.67 -16.51 -24.35
N LEU A 812 34.64 -15.58 -25.30
CA LEU A 812 34.45 -14.16 -25.00
C LEU A 812 32.98 -13.89 -24.65
N ILE A 813 32.73 -13.41 -23.44
CA ILE A 813 31.41 -13.04 -22.92
C ILE A 813 31.37 -11.54 -22.67
N PHE A 814 30.48 -10.83 -23.34
CA PHE A 814 30.16 -9.44 -22.98
C PHE A 814 29.01 -9.38 -21.99
N ASP A 815 29.26 -8.77 -20.84
CA ASP A 815 28.22 -8.35 -19.92
C ASP A 815 27.61 -7.03 -20.41
N GLU A 816 26.48 -7.15 -21.09
CA GLU A 816 25.70 -6.02 -21.60
C GLU A 816 24.44 -5.77 -20.77
N VAL A 817 24.42 -6.17 -19.50
CA VAL A 817 23.29 -5.92 -18.60
C VAL A 817 23.04 -4.43 -18.46
N ILE A 818 24.07 -3.58 -18.45
CA ILE A 818 23.91 -2.11 -18.57
C ILE A 818 23.94 -1.67 -20.02
N THR A 819 24.94 -2.10 -20.79
CA THR A 819 25.29 -1.48 -22.07
C THR A 819 24.44 -1.91 -23.25
N GLY A 820 23.59 -2.92 -23.10
CA GLY A 820 22.78 -3.47 -24.20
C GLY A 820 21.79 -2.46 -24.80
N VAL A 821 20.49 -2.66 -24.60
CA VAL A 821 19.46 -1.77 -25.18
C VAL A 821 19.61 -0.31 -24.72
N ARG A 822 20.38 -0.03 -23.65
CA ARG A 822 20.67 1.34 -23.20
C ARG A 822 21.50 2.16 -24.19
N LEU A 823 22.44 1.54 -24.91
CA LEU A 823 23.33 2.24 -25.85
C LEU A 823 22.81 2.17 -27.29
N GLY A 824 21.86 1.29 -27.56
CA GLY A 824 21.31 1.04 -28.89
C GLY A 824 20.68 -0.35 -28.96
N LEU A 825 19.79 -0.59 -29.94
CA LEU A 825 19.14 -1.90 -30.10
C LEU A 825 20.13 -3.07 -30.30
N GLY A 826 21.32 -2.79 -30.86
CA GLY A 826 22.37 -3.79 -31.04
C GLY A 826 23.43 -3.82 -29.93
N GLY A 827 23.24 -3.07 -28.84
CA GLY A 827 24.19 -3.01 -27.72
C GLY A 827 25.53 -2.35 -28.05
N ALA A 828 26.44 -2.41 -27.07
CA ALA A 828 27.81 -1.95 -27.20
C ALA A 828 28.58 -2.74 -28.27
N GLN A 829 28.30 -4.03 -28.46
CA GLN A 829 28.96 -4.82 -29.50
C GLN A 829 28.75 -4.25 -30.91
N LYS A 830 27.56 -3.69 -31.21
CA LYS A 830 27.31 -3.02 -32.48
C LYS A 830 27.98 -1.65 -32.54
N LEU A 831 27.95 -0.90 -31.44
CA LEU A 831 28.56 0.42 -31.32
C LEU A 831 30.10 0.37 -31.48
N LEU A 832 30.73 -0.63 -30.87
CA LEU A 832 32.17 -0.80 -30.80
C LEU A 832 32.72 -1.70 -31.93
N GLY A 833 31.84 -2.29 -32.75
CA GLY A 833 32.24 -3.10 -33.90
C GLY A 833 32.85 -4.47 -33.57
N VAL A 834 32.74 -4.95 -32.32
CA VAL A 834 33.28 -6.24 -31.89
C VAL A 834 32.16 -7.15 -31.38
N THR A 835 31.98 -8.30 -32.04
CA THR A 835 30.94 -9.29 -31.68
C THR A 835 31.52 -10.38 -30.77
N PRO A 836 30.98 -10.57 -29.55
CA PRO A 836 31.42 -11.62 -28.63
C PRO A 836 30.84 -12.99 -29.03
N HIS A 837 31.29 -14.05 -28.35
CA HIS A 837 30.73 -15.40 -28.55
C HIS A 837 29.37 -15.54 -27.85
N LEU A 838 29.26 -14.98 -26.64
CA LEU A 838 28.03 -14.86 -25.86
C LEU A 838 27.90 -13.41 -25.35
N ALA A 839 26.67 -12.97 -25.13
CA ALA A 839 26.39 -11.74 -24.42
C ALA A 839 25.20 -11.93 -23.46
N THR A 840 25.23 -11.21 -22.34
CA THR A 840 24.14 -11.19 -21.36
C THR A 840 23.47 -9.83 -21.32
N PHE A 841 22.14 -9.83 -21.23
CA PHE A 841 21.31 -8.63 -21.27
C PHE A 841 20.36 -8.60 -20.07
N GLY A 842 19.92 -7.41 -19.67
CA GLY A 842 18.92 -7.20 -18.63
C GLY A 842 18.52 -5.74 -18.57
N LYS A 843 18.01 -5.27 -17.43
CA LYS A 843 17.73 -3.84 -17.17
C LYS A 843 16.89 -3.22 -18.31
N ALA A 844 17.53 -2.39 -19.15
CA ALA A 844 16.90 -1.71 -20.27
C ALA A 844 16.31 -2.66 -21.33
N LEU A 845 16.70 -3.94 -21.33
CA LEU A 845 16.14 -4.97 -22.21
C LEU A 845 14.61 -5.02 -22.14
N GLY A 846 14.04 -5.00 -20.93
CA GLY A 846 12.59 -4.96 -20.70
C GLY A 846 12.08 -3.56 -20.37
N GLY A 847 12.72 -2.51 -20.88
CA GLY A 847 12.33 -1.11 -20.63
C GLY A 847 12.57 -0.60 -19.20
N GLY A 848 12.88 -1.51 -18.26
CA GLY A 848 13.24 -1.25 -16.86
C GLY A 848 12.10 -1.35 -15.84
N SER A 849 10.87 -1.59 -16.30
CA SER A 849 9.70 -1.73 -15.42
C SER A 849 9.42 -3.18 -14.99
N LEU A 850 9.97 -4.16 -15.71
CA LEU A 850 9.77 -5.59 -15.44
C LEU A 850 11.09 -6.36 -15.36
N PRO A 851 11.21 -7.33 -14.43
CA PRO A 851 12.43 -8.12 -14.28
C PRO A 851 12.56 -9.14 -15.41
N ILE A 852 13.45 -8.90 -16.36
CA ILE A 852 13.77 -9.85 -17.44
C ILE A 852 15.23 -9.66 -17.86
N SER A 853 15.86 -10.76 -18.27
CA SER A 853 17.22 -10.82 -18.76
C SER A 853 17.36 -11.91 -19.82
N ALA A 854 18.46 -11.91 -20.55
CA ALA A 854 18.68 -12.86 -21.62
C ALA A 854 20.16 -13.21 -21.77
N ILE A 855 20.41 -14.40 -22.30
CA ILE A 855 21.68 -14.84 -22.84
C ILE A 855 21.48 -14.99 -24.34
N ALA A 856 22.30 -14.31 -25.12
CA ALA A 856 22.31 -14.47 -26.57
C ALA A 856 23.71 -14.84 -27.05
N GLY A 857 23.81 -15.61 -28.12
CA GLY A 857 25.12 -16.00 -28.61
C GLY A 857 25.10 -16.97 -29.77
N ARG A 858 26.30 -17.44 -30.11
CA ARG A 858 26.56 -18.38 -31.20
C ARG A 858 25.85 -19.72 -30.95
N ARG A 859 25.29 -20.29 -32.02
CA ARG A 859 24.45 -21.50 -31.99
C ARG A 859 25.18 -22.72 -31.46
N ASP A 860 26.43 -22.93 -31.85
CA ASP A 860 27.23 -24.09 -31.41
C ASP A 860 27.44 -24.15 -29.88
N ILE A 861 27.49 -23.00 -29.21
CA ILE A 861 27.55 -22.90 -27.75
C ILE A 861 26.15 -23.05 -27.17
N MET A 862 25.15 -22.32 -27.68
CA MET A 862 23.78 -22.33 -27.15
C MET A 862 23.08 -23.70 -27.30
N ASP A 863 23.42 -24.47 -28.33
CA ASP A 863 22.94 -25.85 -28.56
C ASP A 863 23.37 -26.85 -27.46
N LEU A 864 24.29 -26.48 -26.57
CA LEU A 864 24.60 -27.31 -25.41
C LEU A 864 23.38 -27.47 -24.48
N TYR A 865 22.44 -26.54 -24.52
CA TYR A 865 21.15 -26.68 -23.86
C TYR A 865 20.23 -27.71 -24.51
N THR A 866 20.20 -27.81 -25.84
CA THR A 866 19.31 -28.71 -26.57
C THR A 866 19.77 -30.16 -26.50
N ARG A 867 21.08 -30.36 -26.37
CA ARG A 867 21.72 -31.69 -26.28
C ARG A 867 21.69 -32.30 -24.88
N GLY A 868 21.00 -31.67 -23.92
CA GLY A 868 20.97 -32.11 -22.51
C GLY A 868 22.32 -32.05 -21.80
N LYS A 869 23.34 -31.40 -22.41
CA LYS A 869 24.70 -31.30 -21.84
C LYS A 869 24.79 -30.23 -20.77
N VAL A 870 23.96 -29.18 -20.89
CA VAL A 870 23.85 -28.10 -19.92
C VAL A 870 22.40 -27.93 -19.53
N ILE A 871 22.14 -27.84 -18.22
CA ILE A 871 20.81 -27.60 -17.67
C ILE A 871 20.69 -26.11 -17.31
N HIS A 872 19.60 -25.52 -17.77
CA HIS A 872 19.11 -24.21 -17.33
C HIS A 872 17.65 -24.36 -16.93
N ALA A 873 17.43 -24.50 -15.62
CA ALA A 873 16.12 -24.64 -15.01
C ALA A 873 15.75 -23.35 -14.29
N GLY A 874 14.50 -22.91 -14.43
CA GLY A 874 13.96 -21.74 -13.75
C GLY A 874 12.47 -21.57 -14.08
N THR A 875 11.63 -21.42 -13.05
CA THR A 875 10.17 -21.42 -13.17
C THR A 875 9.61 -20.26 -14.01
N PHE A 876 10.28 -19.10 -13.97
CA PHE A 876 9.82 -17.87 -14.65
C PHE A 876 10.70 -17.49 -15.85
N ASN A 877 11.52 -18.42 -16.34
CA ASN A 877 12.34 -18.18 -17.52
C ASN A 877 11.42 -17.96 -18.72
N GLY A 878 11.58 -16.82 -19.40
CA GLY A 878 10.75 -16.48 -20.55
C GLY A 878 9.30 -16.17 -20.20
N TYR A 879 8.98 -15.80 -18.94
CA TYR A 879 7.60 -15.54 -18.55
C TYR A 879 6.92 -14.47 -19.45
N PRO A 880 5.63 -14.62 -19.78
CA PRO A 880 5.03 -13.90 -20.90
C PRO A 880 5.05 -12.37 -20.79
N LEU A 881 4.84 -11.83 -19.59
CA LEU A 881 4.84 -10.38 -19.37
C LEU A 881 6.25 -9.77 -19.52
N GLY A 882 7.30 -10.53 -19.22
CA GLY A 882 8.68 -10.14 -19.51
C GLY A 882 8.97 -10.11 -21.01
N LEU A 883 8.42 -11.05 -21.78
CA LEU A 883 8.54 -11.03 -23.24
C LEU A 883 7.78 -9.84 -23.86
N ALA A 884 6.59 -9.53 -23.37
CA ALA A 884 5.84 -8.34 -23.77
C ALA A 884 6.65 -7.06 -23.52
N ALA A 885 7.29 -6.95 -22.35
CA ALA A 885 8.18 -5.83 -22.01
C ALA A 885 9.29 -5.62 -23.04
N ILE A 886 9.94 -6.71 -23.46
CA ILE A 886 11.01 -6.67 -24.47
C ILE A 886 10.43 -6.21 -25.80
N GLN A 887 9.38 -6.87 -26.29
CA GLN A 887 8.78 -6.55 -27.59
C GLN A 887 8.40 -5.06 -27.67
N THR A 888 7.75 -4.55 -26.62
CA THR A 888 7.29 -3.16 -26.59
C THR A 888 8.44 -2.18 -26.52
N THR A 889 9.48 -2.48 -25.74
CA THR A 889 10.70 -1.65 -25.68
C THR A 889 11.36 -1.53 -27.05
N PHE A 890 11.57 -2.67 -27.74
CA PHE A 890 12.15 -2.67 -29.08
C PHE A 890 11.25 -1.92 -30.08
N ASN A 891 9.95 -2.18 -30.08
CA ASN A 891 9.00 -1.52 -30.98
C ASN A 891 9.01 0.01 -30.82
N MET A 892 9.02 0.52 -29.58
CA MET A 892 9.05 1.95 -29.32
C MET A 892 10.31 2.61 -29.87
N ILE A 893 11.46 1.95 -29.69
CA ILE A 893 12.75 2.47 -30.17
C ILE A 893 12.83 2.36 -31.70
N GLU A 894 12.33 1.28 -32.31
CA GLU A 894 12.27 1.15 -33.77
C GLU A 894 11.38 2.21 -34.43
N LYS A 895 10.26 2.56 -33.79
CA LYS A 895 9.35 3.62 -34.24
C LYS A 895 9.98 5.01 -34.16
N ASP A 896 10.99 5.18 -33.32
CA ASP A 896 11.64 6.46 -33.06
C ASP A 896 13.17 6.37 -33.12
N PRO A 897 13.75 6.25 -34.33
CA PRO A 897 15.19 6.10 -34.50
C PRO A 897 16.03 7.24 -33.91
N GLY A 898 15.45 8.42 -33.74
CA GLY A 898 16.11 9.60 -33.17
C GLY A 898 16.09 9.66 -31.64
N CYS A 899 15.52 8.67 -30.95
CA CYS A 899 15.36 8.71 -29.49
C CYS A 899 16.70 8.79 -28.74
N TYR A 900 17.73 8.07 -29.19
CA TYR A 900 19.05 8.08 -28.56
C TYR A 900 19.75 9.42 -28.71
N ASP A 901 19.63 10.06 -29.87
CA ASP A 901 20.21 11.38 -30.12
C ASP A 901 19.57 12.43 -29.21
N ARG A 902 18.23 12.43 -29.10
CA ARG A 902 17.51 13.35 -28.21
C ARG A 902 17.85 13.13 -26.74
N MET A 903 17.88 11.87 -26.27
CA MET A 903 18.35 11.56 -24.92
C MET A 903 19.78 12.08 -24.72
N GLY A 904 20.65 11.88 -25.71
CA GLY A 904 22.03 12.34 -25.66
C GLY A 904 22.16 13.86 -25.62
N ASP A 905 21.34 14.59 -26.37
CA ASP A 905 21.32 16.07 -26.38
C ASP A 905 20.90 16.63 -25.02
N ILE A 906 19.83 16.10 -24.42
CA ILE A 906 19.39 16.50 -23.09
C ILE A 906 20.48 16.21 -22.05
N MET A 907 21.07 15.02 -22.09
CA MET A 907 22.11 14.66 -21.12
C MET A 907 23.40 15.46 -21.31
N ARG A 908 23.77 15.85 -22.53
CA ARG A 908 24.86 16.79 -22.78
C ARG A 908 24.59 18.14 -22.14
N GLN A 909 23.36 18.66 -22.25
CA GLN A 909 22.98 19.92 -21.61
C GLN A 909 23.02 19.83 -20.09
N ILE A 910 22.41 18.80 -19.50
CA ILE A 910 22.48 18.54 -18.04
C ILE A 910 23.93 18.43 -17.57
N SER A 911 24.78 17.71 -18.31
CA SER A 911 26.20 17.56 -17.99
C SER A 911 26.95 18.89 -18.02
N ASN A 912 26.72 19.72 -19.04
CA ASN A 912 27.33 21.05 -19.14
C ASN A 912 26.89 21.96 -17.99
N VAL A 913 25.61 21.92 -17.61
CA VAL A 913 25.10 22.68 -16.46
C VAL A 913 25.74 22.17 -15.15
N PHE A 914 25.89 20.85 -15.00
CA PHE A 914 26.48 20.26 -13.81
C PHE A 914 27.97 20.66 -13.64
N VAL A 915 28.74 20.63 -14.73
CA VAL A 915 30.14 21.09 -14.74
C VAL A 915 30.21 22.58 -14.37
N LYS A 916 29.38 23.44 -14.98
CA LYS A 916 29.33 24.88 -14.64
C LYS A 916 28.99 25.13 -13.17
N ALA A 917 28.06 24.36 -12.60
CA ALA A 917 27.71 24.46 -11.19
C ALA A 917 28.86 24.05 -10.26
N ALA A 918 29.68 23.08 -10.68
CA ALA A 918 30.90 22.69 -9.97
C ALA A 918 32.00 23.77 -10.07
N GLU A 919 32.20 24.33 -11.26
CA GLU A 919 33.15 25.43 -11.51
C GLU A 919 32.80 26.68 -10.67
N ALA A 920 31.51 27.01 -10.54
CA ALA A 920 31.05 28.14 -9.75
C ALA A 920 31.39 28.06 -8.25
N VAL A 921 31.77 26.88 -7.75
CA VAL A 921 32.15 26.62 -6.35
C VAL A 921 33.57 26.08 -6.21
N ASP A 922 34.39 26.28 -7.25
CA ASP A 922 35.80 25.84 -7.33
C ASP A 922 36.00 24.34 -7.06
N LEU A 923 35.05 23.50 -7.50
CA LEU A 923 35.13 22.05 -7.35
C LEU A 923 35.37 21.39 -8.71
N PRO A 924 36.48 20.63 -8.90
CA PRO A 924 36.73 19.97 -10.17
C PRO A 924 35.74 18.81 -10.36
N LEU A 925 35.12 18.72 -11.54
CA LEU A 925 34.16 17.68 -11.90
C LEU A 925 34.33 17.28 -13.36
N VAL A 926 34.51 15.98 -13.61
CA VAL A 926 34.49 15.38 -14.96
C VAL A 926 33.28 14.48 -15.08
N ILE A 927 32.60 14.52 -16.23
CA ILE A 927 31.51 13.61 -16.58
C ILE A 927 31.93 12.83 -17.83
N GLN A 928 31.92 11.51 -17.75
CA GLN A 928 32.36 10.62 -18.84
C GLN A 928 31.44 9.41 -19.03
N GLY A 929 31.62 8.69 -20.14
CA GLY A 929 30.78 7.56 -20.54
C GLY A 929 29.91 7.90 -21.75
N MET A 930 28.90 7.08 -22.01
CA MET A 930 27.94 7.32 -23.09
C MET A 930 26.84 8.26 -22.61
N PRO A 931 26.28 9.15 -23.46
CA PRO A 931 25.24 10.07 -23.03
C PRO A 931 24.02 9.43 -22.37
N THR A 932 23.72 8.15 -22.65
CA THR A 932 22.62 7.41 -22.01
C THR A 932 23.00 6.72 -20.69
N ALA A 933 24.30 6.66 -20.36
CA ALA A 933 24.85 6.10 -19.13
C ALA A 933 26.19 6.80 -18.81
N LEU A 934 26.09 7.91 -18.08
CA LEU A 934 27.22 8.76 -17.70
C LEU A 934 27.66 8.47 -16.26
N VAL A 935 28.90 8.80 -15.94
CA VAL A 935 29.46 8.78 -14.59
C VAL A 935 30.16 10.10 -14.34
N TYR A 936 29.91 10.74 -13.20
CA TYR A 936 30.63 11.93 -12.77
C TYR A 936 31.69 11.56 -11.74
N HIS A 937 32.78 12.32 -11.73
CA HIS A 937 33.92 12.17 -10.83
C HIS A 937 34.41 13.54 -10.38
N SER A 938 34.48 13.78 -9.08
CA SER A 938 34.98 15.03 -8.47
C SER A 938 36.50 15.19 -8.59
N GLN A 939 37.01 15.27 -9.82
CA GLN A 939 38.41 15.49 -10.16
C GLN A 939 38.54 16.19 -11.51
N SER A 940 39.77 16.61 -11.87
CA SER A 940 40.03 17.44 -13.06
C SER A 940 40.28 16.64 -14.35
N THR A 941 40.60 15.35 -14.25
CA THR A 941 40.94 14.50 -15.40
C THR A 941 40.02 13.28 -15.48
N PRO A 942 39.68 12.78 -16.68
CA PRO A 942 38.94 11.53 -16.83
C PRO A 942 39.63 10.34 -16.16
N VAL A 943 38.82 9.44 -15.61
CA VAL A 943 39.26 8.14 -15.09
C VAL A 943 39.58 7.22 -16.27
N THR A 944 40.80 6.72 -16.34
CA THR A 944 41.27 5.78 -17.39
C THR A 944 41.41 4.34 -16.88
N SER A 945 41.39 4.15 -15.57
CA SER A 945 41.41 2.85 -14.88
C SER A 945 40.60 2.94 -13.59
N SER A 946 40.07 1.82 -13.10
CA SER A 946 39.27 1.81 -11.87
C SER A 946 39.98 2.41 -10.65
N GLU A 947 41.32 2.34 -10.63
CA GLU A 947 42.19 2.92 -9.62
C GLU A 947 42.18 4.45 -9.60
N GLY A 948 41.86 5.09 -10.72
CA GLY A 948 41.71 6.55 -10.81
C GLY A 948 40.52 7.06 -10.01
N TYR A 949 39.54 6.21 -9.68
CA TYR A 949 38.43 6.57 -8.80
C TYR A 949 38.86 6.39 -7.32
N SER A 950 39.74 7.28 -6.86
CA SER A 950 40.30 7.24 -5.50
C SER A 950 39.23 7.43 -4.42
N ASP A 951 39.54 7.03 -3.19
CA ASP A 951 38.60 7.15 -2.06
C ASP A 951 38.22 8.61 -1.77
N LYS A 952 39.14 9.55 -2.00
CA LYS A 952 38.87 10.99 -1.94
C LYS A 952 37.81 11.42 -2.95
N VAL A 953 37.91 10.97 -4.19
CA VAL A 953 36.96 11.29 -5.26
C VAL A 953 35.59 10.66 -4.95
N LYS A 954 35.57 9.37 -4.56
CA LYS A 954 34.34 8.68 -4.12
C LYS A 954 33.63 9.43 -3.01
N PHE A 955 34.38 9.91 -2.02
CA PHE A 955 33.82 10.62 -0.88
C PHE A 955 33.18 11.95 -1.27
N CYS A 956 33.86 12.74 -2.11
CA CYS A 956 33.29 13.97 -2.68
C CYS A 956 32.01 13.69 -3.48
N ASP A 957 32.01 12.68 -4.34
CA ASP A 957 30.84 12.32 -5.14
C ASP A 957 29.65 11.85 -4.28
N ILE A 958 29.92 11.12 -3.19
CA ILE A 958 28.92 10.73 -2.20
C ILE A 958 28.27 11.98 -1.59
N ILE A 959 29.07 12.98 -1.19
CA ILE A 959 28.55 14.22 -0.60
C ILE A 959 27.68 14.97 -1.61
N ILE A 960 28.15 15.14 -2.86
CA ILE A 960 27.39 15.80 -3.92
C ILE A 960 26.03 15.11 -4.09
N ARG A 961 26.02 13.79 -4.27
CA ARG A 961 24.79 13.01 -4.41
C ARG A 961 23.83 13.20 -3.24
N GLU A 962 24.31 13.01 -2.01
CA GLU A 962 23.45 13.02 -0.82
C GLU A 962 22.84 14.40 -0.57
N ILE A 963 23.55 15.48 -0.97
CA ILE A 963 23.04 16.84 -0.89
C ILE A 963 22.05 17.11 -2.02
N SER A 964 22.36 16.73 -3.26
CA SER A 964 21.47 16.91 -4.42
C SER A 964 20.08 16.30 -4.22
N LYS A 965 19.96 15.19 -3.46
CA LYS A 965 18.64 14.62 -3.09
C LYS A 965 17.73 15.61 -2.35
N ARG A 966 18.30 16.49 -1.52
CA ARG A 966 17.55 17.50 -0.74
C ARG A 966 17.06 18.65 -1.60
N TYR A 967 17.57 18.75 -2.82
CA TYR A 967 17.19 19.69 -3.87
C TYR A 967 16.35 19.03 -4.96
N GLY A 968 15.86 17.80 -4.76
CA GLY A 968 15.01 17.14 -5.75
C GLY A 968 15.79 16.48 -6.90
N ILE A 969 17.09 16.20 -6.77
CA ILE A 969 17.88 15.57 -7.84
C ILE A 969 18.37 14.20 -7.37
N GLN A 970 17.93 13.14 -8.06
CA GLN A 970 18.29 11.77 -7.72
C GLN A 970 19.38 11.23 -8.63
N PHE A 971 20.61 11.09 -8.10
CA PHE A 971 21.68 10.36 -8.77
C PHE A 971 21.80 8.92 -8.26
N SER A 972 22.48 8.06 -9.02
CA SER A 972 22.83 6.72 -8.57
C SER A 972 23.78 6.74 -7.36
N PRO A 973 23.68 5.77 -6.44
CA PRO A 973 24.65 5.58 -5.34
C PRO A 973 26.11 5.40 -5.76
N LEU A 974 26.37 5.15 -7.04
CA LEU A 974 27.71 4.96 -7.60
C LEU A 974 28.07 6.06 -8.62
N SER A 975 27.60 7.30 -8.39
CA SER A 975 27.91 8.50 -9.20
C SER A 975 27.51 8.42 -10.68
N ARG A 976 26.51 7.59 -10.98
CA ARG A 976 25.99 7.37 -12.34
C ARG A 976 24.74 8.20 -12.60
N ILE A 977 24.62 8.66 -13.85
CA ILE A 977 23.55 9.48 -14.37
C ILE A 977 22.99 8.80 -15.61
N TYR A 978 21.69 8.57 -15.66
CA TYR A 978 21.03 7.85 -16.76
C TYR A 978 19.93 8.69 -17.40
N SER A 979 19.80 8.57 -18.72
CA SER A 979 18.68 9.15 -19.46
C SER A 979 17.49 8.20 -19.56
N ASN A 980 16.33 8.73 -19.92
CA ASN A 980 15.18 7.91 -20.33
C ASN A 980 14.48 8.55 -21.55
N LEU A 981 13.64 7.76 -22.25
CA LEU A 981 13.01 8.15 -23.52
C LEU A 981 12.08 9.36 -23.40
N LEU A 982 11.55 9.65 -22.20
CA LEU A 982 10.59 10.72 -21.95
C LEU A 982 11.24 12.02 -21.46
N MET A 983 12.58 12.10 -21.49
CA MET A 983 13.28 13.31 -21.11
C MET A 983 13.01 14.48 -22.06
N SER A 984 12.94 15.68 -21.48
CA SER A 984 12.62 16.91 -22.21
C SER A 984 13.48 18.10 -21.76
N GLN A 985 13.34 19.23 -22.46
CA GLN A 985 13.98 20.50 -22.08
C GLN A 985 13.56 21.00 -20.69
N ASP A 986 12.42 20.56 -20.18
CA ASP A 986 11.96 20.91 -18.83
C ASP A 986 12.82 20.22 -17.77
N ASP A 987 13.45 19.09 -18.09
CA ASP A 987 14.40 18.40 -17.22
C ASP A 987 15.71 19.16 -17.09
N VAL A 988 16.18 19.78 -18.17
CA VAL A 988 17.36 20.64 -18.15
C VAL A 988 17.12 21.84 -17.24
N ARG A 989 15.98 22.52 -17.40
CA ARG A 989 15.61 23.67 -16.57
C ARG A 989 15.44 23.30 -15.10
N PHE A 990 14.73 22.20 -14.82
CA PHE A 990 14.57 21.71 -13.45
C PHE A 990 15.92 21.46 -12.78
N PHE A 991 16.85 20.82 -13.50
CA PHE A 991 18.20 20.56 -13.03
C PHE A 991 18.97 21.86 -12.78
N GLU A 992 18.98 22.78 -13.75
CA GLU A 992 19.69 24.07 -13.68
C GLU A 992 19.23 24.93 -12.50
N GLU A 993 17.92 25.02 -12.25
CA GLU A 993 17.34 25.78 -11.14
C GLU A 993 17.77 25.30 -9.75
N ARG A 994 18.30 24.08 -9.63
CA ARG A 994 18.53 23.39 -8.33
C ARG A 994 19.97 22.99 -8.09
N ILE A 995 20.72 22.66 -9.13
CA ILE A 995 22.05 22.09 -8.98
C ILE A 995 23.08 23.10 -8.46
N PHE A 996 22.97 24.38 -8.80
CA PHE A 996 23.89 25.41 -8.30
C PHE A 996 23.84 25.52 -6.77
N ASP A 997 22.64 25.63 -6.20
CA ASP A 997 22.44 25.65 -4.75
C ASP A 997 22.90 24.35 -4.09
N ALA A 998 22.63 23.20 -4.73
CA ALA A 998 23.10 21.90 -4.25
C ALA A 998 24.63 21.84 -4.20
N MET A 999 25.32 22.35 -5.23
CA MET A 999 26.78 22.37 -5.31
C MET A 999 27.41 23.33 -4.31
N GLU A 1000 26.83 24.50 -4.08
CA GLU A 1000 27.30 25.44 -3.05
C GLU A 1000 27.27 24.78 -1.66
N ASN A 1001 26.20 24.05 -1.35
CA ASN A 1001 26.08 23.33 -0.09
C ASN A 1001 26.99 22.10 -0.03
N ALA A 1002 27.16 21.39 -1.14
CA ALA A 1002 28.13 20.30 -1.23
C ALA A 1002 29.55 20.78 -0.96
N ARG A 1003 29.94 21.91 -1.54
CA ARG A 1003 31.26 22.51 -1.30
C ARG A 1003 31.49 22.81 0.17
N LYS A 1004 30.54 23.46 0.84
CA LYS A 1004 30.61 23.75 2.29
C LYS A 1004 30.83 22.48 3.12
N VAL A 1005 30.10 21.40 2.82
CA VAL A 1005 30.23 20.13 3.53
C VAL A 1005 31.57 19.46 3.24
N ILE A 1006 32.03 19.48 1.99
CA ILE A 1006 33.34 18.95 1.58
C ILE A 1006 34.46 19.69 2.31
N ASP A 1007 34.42 21.03 2.36
CA ASP A 1007 35.42 21.84 3.05
C ASP A 1007 35.46 21.58 4.56
N ILE A 1008 34.30 21.41 5.19
CA ILE A 1008 34.21 21.06 6.61
C ILE A 1008 34.79 19.67 6.85
N THR A 1009 34.47 18.71 5.99
CA THR A 1009 34.81 17.30 6.20
C THR A 1009 36.26 16.98 5.86
N LEU A 1010 36.84 17.67 4.87
CA LEU A 1010 38.21 17.45 4.38
C LEU A 1010 39.21 18.52 4.89
N LYS A 1011 38.85 19.29 5.91
CA LYS A 1011 39.73 20.31 6.55
C LYS A 1011 41.01 19.66 7.08
N GLY A 1012 42.05 19.70 6.25
CA GLY A 1012 43.38 19.12 6.49
C GLY A 1012 44.13 18.67 5.23
N GLU A 1013 43.46 18.42 4.10
CA GLU A 1013 44.08 17.75 2.93
C GLU A 1013 44.07 18.52 1.60
N PHE A 1014 43.77 19.82 1.60
CA PHE A 1014 43.80 20.66 0.38
C PHE A 1014 44.78 21.85 0.46
N THR A 1015 45.69 21.86 1.43
CA THR A 1015 46.79 22.84 1.54
C THR A 1015 48.17 22.24 1.26
N LYS A 1016 48.25 21.20 0.43
CA LYS A 1016 49.50 20.72 -0.16
C LYS A 1016 49.33 20.33 -1.61
#